data_AF-A0A4V4H1B0-F1
#
_entry.id   AF-A0A4V4H1B0-F1
#
_cell.length_a   1.000
_cell.length_b   1.000
_cell.length_c   1.000
_cell.angle_alpha   90.00
_cell.angle_beta   90.00
_cell.angle_gamma   90.00
#
_symmetry.space_group_name_H-M   'P 1'
#
loop_
_entity.id
_entity.type
_entity.pdbx_description
1 polymer ?
#
loop_
_entity_poly.entity_id
_entity_poly.type
_entity_poly.pdbx_seq_one_letter_code
_entity_poly.pdbx_strand_id
1 'polypeptide(L)'
;MFLTIRPFFIISLLLVVLTGHAQKEKKPPPPLAFEKGRLVYVADSLGNRIPDFSFCGYKAGEKAIPDAPVRIVVPVKQGDATHRIQAALDYVAALPPDKDNMRGAVLLQPGDYEIAGQLIIRASGVVLRGSGYGNNGTILKGVGPDRQTLIAIAGKNDRQLSSSEIKLTDKYIPVNSVTFNVASPHTFKVGDKVMVHRPSTANWINELHTAHFGGGITALGWKPGQRDLYWDRTIVAVNNNSIQIDAPITTALDEQFGGGLIASYNWPGRIQDVGVENVRCVSEYDVNNPKDEAHRWMAITIENTADAWVRQVVFEHFAGSAVFVTETSKRITVEDCKSLAPVSEIGGLRRNTFFTAGQQSLFQRLYAEYGGHDFATGFCAAGPNAFVQCESHKAFSFSGGLDSWASGVLFDMVTIDGQAISFMNRGQDGNGAGWNVANSVCWNCSASRIDCYQPPTAQNWSFGSWAQFSGDGYWGESNNTIEPRSLYYAQLKERLQEDLTSRMQLLLIGTDATSSPTVAQAAELTAMSIKPQPTVSEFIDGASKRQPIPVAAAGVKTIDEIGFKQPATPQPGAAMNVQNGWLVRGNAVLTGTRAESPWWSGNPRRYGVVNAKPAITRFIPGETGKGLTDDLCEMTDTMMAKHQVAFEQNYALWYERRRDDHERIRRIDGDVWTPFYELPFARSGKDTAWDGLSKYDLTKYNHWYWNRLKQFADLADQKGLVLVHQNYFQHNIIEAGAHYADFPWRPVNNINNTGFPEPPPYAGDKRIFMAEQFYDVTHPVRRELHRAYIRQCLNNFADNNGVIQLTSSEYTGPLHFIQFWIDVIKEWEKDTGKKALIGLSATKDVQDAILADANRAAFIDLIDIRYWHYQQDGTAYAPLGGQSLAPRQQARQFKPKKTSFEQVYRAVREYRDKFAGKAVMYSGDNYDNLGWAVFMAGGSLANIPVMADAGFITAAAAMKPVDGSIKEQYTLTNAGNGYIIYGNNDIQVNLTNVPGAFRVKWFDPATGHVIGKEEKIRGGKVVSLKNVKGGSVVAWIRKG
;
A
#
# COMPACT_ATOMS: atom_id res chain seq x y z
N MET A 1 -78.33 -43.64 1.77
CA MET A 1 -79.21 -44.77 1.46
C MET A 1 -78.32 -45.95 1.12
N PHE A 2 -78.45 -47.02 1.91
CA PHE A 2 -77.99 -48.40 1.69
C PHE A 2 -77.94 -48.84 0.21
N LEU A 3 -77.22 -49.85 -0.29
CA LEU A 3 -76.81 -51.20 0.16
C LEU A 3 -75.94 -51.70 -1.06
N THR A 4 -74.73 -52.27 -0.96
CA THR A 4 -74.42 -53.73 -0.92
C THR A 4 -75.28 -54.62 -1.85
N ILE A 5 -74.85 -55.65 -2.60
CA ILE A 5 -73.83 -56.72 -2.40
C ILE A 5 -73.81 -57.65 -3.66
N ARG A 6 -72.61 -58.10 -4.09
CA ARG A 6 -72.10 -59.47 -4.54
C ARG A 6 -72.89 -60.35 -5.59
N PRO A 7 -72.44 -61.58 -6.01
CA PRO A 7 -71.16 -62.33 -5.84
C PRO A 7 -70.55 -63.09 -7.08
N PHE A 8 -69.25 -63.41 -6.95
CA PHE A 8 -68.43 -64.61 -7.31
C PHE A 8 -68.61 -65.47 -8.59
N PHE A 9 -67.49 -65.73 -9.30
CA PHE A 9 -66.80 -67.05 -9.37
C PHE A 9 -65.35 -66.94 -9.97
N ILE A 10 -64.56 -67.99 -9.72
CA ILE A 10 -63.07 -68.15 -9.76
C ILE A 10 -62.48 -68.36 -11.19
N ILE A 11 -61.21 -67.96 -11.45
CA ILE A 11 -60.11 -68.76 -12.10
C ILE A 11 -58.85 -67.90 -12.44
N SER A 12 -57.69 -68.48 -12.07
CA SER A 12 -56.30 -68.34 -12.59
C SER A 12 -55.42 -67.11 -12.36
N LEU A 13 -54.40 -67.40 -11.55
CA LEU A 13 -53.18 -66.67 -11.20
C LEU A 13 -52.18 -66.70 -12.38
N LEU A 14 -51.82 -65.54 -12.93
CA LEU A 14 -50.56 -65.33 -13.66
C LEU A 14 -50.19 -63.84 -13.60
N LEU A 15 -49.48 -63.44 -12.55
CA LEU A 15 -48.86 -62.12 -12.46
C LEU A 15 -47.35 -62.32 -12.33
N VAL A 16 -46.67 -62.04 -13.43
CA VAL A 16 -45.22 -61.96 -13.54
C VAL A 16 -44.74 -60.87 -12.58
N VAL A 17 -44.07 -61.28 -11.50
CA VAL A 17 -43.29 -60.38 -10.65
C VAL A 17 -41.96 -60.13 -11.37
N LEU A 18 -41.88 -59.04 -12.13
CA LEU A 18 -40.61 -58.48 -12.57
C LEU A 18 -39.97 -57.76 -11.37
N THR A 19 -39.17 -58.48 -10.58
CA THR A 19 -38.19 -57.86 -9.68
C THR A 19 -37.07 -57.24 -10.52
N GLY A 20 -37.27 -55.99 -10.94
CA GLY A 20 -36.17 -55.15 -11.42
C GLY A 20 -35.17 -54.96 -10.29
N HIS A 21 -34.04 -55.66 -10.37
CA HIS A 21 -32.87 -55.32 -9.57
C HIS A 21 -32.40 -53.95 -10.04
N ALA A 22 -32.78 -52.89 -9.32
CA ALA A 22 -32.12 -51.60 -9.44
C ALA A 22 -30.65 -51.83 -9.05
N GLN A 23 -29.78 -51.95 -10.05
CA GLN A 23 -28.34 -52.01 -9.87
C GLN A 23 -27.96 -50.73 -9.11
N LYS A 24 -27.52 -50.86 -7.85
CA LYS A 24 -26.95 -49.72 -7.10
C LYS A 24 -25.91 -49.08 -8.01
N GLU A 25 -26.13 -47.83 -8.42
CA GLU A 25 -25.13 -47.06 -9.15
C GLU A 25 -23.82 -47.15 -8.36
N LYS A 26 -22.75 -47.59 -9.02
CA LYS A 26 -21.41 -47.58 -8.42
C LYS A 26 -21.12 -46.14 -8.05
N LYS A 27 -20.93 -45.86 -6.76
CA LYS A 27 -20.44 -44.56 -6.31
C LYS A 27 -19.15 -44.23 -7.09
N PRO A 28 -19.03 -43.04 -7.68
CA PRO A 28 -17.80 -42.63 -8.33
C PRO A 28 -16.65 -42.71 -7.32
N PRO A 29 -15.44 -43.13 -7.74
CA PRO A 29 -14.30 -43.19 -6.86
C PRO A 29 -13.97 -41.79 -6.31
N PRO A 30 -13.47 -41.69 -5.06
CA PRO A 30 -13.07 -40.40 -4.50
C PRO A 30 -11.90 -39.80 -5.30
N PRO A 31 -11.80 -38.46 -5.41
CA PRO A 31 -10.72 -37.80 -6.15
C PRO A 31 -9.33 -38.04 -5.52
N LEU A 32 -9.30 -38.39 -4.24
CA LEU A 32 -8.12 -38.87 -3.53
C LEU A 32 -8.55 -39.89 -2.47
N ALA A 33 -7.81 -41.00 -2.37
CA ALA A 33 -7.95 -42.00 -1.31
C ALA A 33 -6.58 -42.37 -0.74
N PHE A 34 -6.56 -42.90 0.48
CA PHE A 34 -5.38 -43.54 1.07
C PHE A 34 -5.60 -45.04 1.18
N GLU A 35 -4.91 -45.80 0.34
CA GLU A 35 -5.07 -47.26 0.26
C GLU A 35 -3.72 -47.96 0.41
N LYS A 36 -3.66 -48.98 1.28
CA LYS A 36 -2.45 -49.79 1.47
C LYS A 36 -1.19 -48.96 1.76
N GLY A 37 -1.33 -47.85 2.49
CA GLY A 37 -0.22 -46.99 2.89
C GLY A 37 0.26 -45.98 1.85
N ARG A 38 -0.49 -45.77 0.76
CA ARG A 38 -0.17 -44.79 -0.31
C ARG A 38 -1.39 -43.99 -0.74
N LEU A 39 -1.16 -42.79 -1.27
CA LEU A 39 -2.15 -41.93 -1.89
C LEU A 39 -2.50 -42.46 -3.29
N VAL A 40 -3.81 -42.52 -3.58
CA VAL A 40 -4.36 -42.92 -4.87
C VAL A 40 -5.16 -41.75 -5.43
N TYR A 41 -4.65 -41.14 -6.49
CA TYR A 41 -5.27 -39.99 -7.14
C TYR A 41 -6.21 -40.43 -8.25
N VAL A 42 -7.38 -39.82 -8.32
CA VAL A 42 -8.30 -39.96 -9.45
C VAL A 42 -8.44 -38.61 -10.13
N ALA A 43 -7.98 -38.53 -11.37
CA ALA A 43 -8.17 -37.34 -12.19
C ALA A 43 -9.63 -37.27 -12.69
N ASP A 44 -10.14 -36.05 -12.86
CA ASP A 44 -11.44 -35.84 -13.52
C ASP A 44 -11.37 -36.13 -15.03
N SER A 45 -12.49 -35.96 -15.72
CA SER A 45 -12.59 -36.22 -17.17
C SER A 45 -11.69 -35.34 -18.04
N LEU A 46 -11.20 -34.21 -17.52
CA LEU A 46 -10.26 -33.31 -18.20
C LEU A 46 -8.81 -33.53 -17.74
N GLY A 47 -8.57 -34.48 -16.83
CA GLY A 47 -7.26 -34.79 -16.29
C GLY A 47 -6.86 -33.96 -15.06
N ASN A 48 -7.74 -33.11 -14.52
CA ASN A 48 -7.43 -32.34 -13.32
C ASN A 48 -7.36 -33.26 -12.10
N ARG A 49 -6.42 -32.99 -11.20
CA ARG A 49 -6.33 -33.69 -9.92
C ARG A 49 -5.96 -32.73 -8.79
N ILE A 50 -6.15 -33.18 -7.56
CA ILE A 50 -5.70 -32.47 -6.35
C ILE A 50 -4.22 -32.08 -6.48
N PRO A 51 -3.85 -30.80 -6.23
CA PRO A 51 -2.47 -30.36 -6.29
C PRO A 51 -1.53 -31.13 -5.35
N ASP A 52 -0.28 -31.25 -5.77
CA ASP A 52 0.81 -31.70 -4.91
C ASP A 52 1.35 -30.53 -4.09
N PHE A 53 0.98 -30.50 -2.81
CA PHE A 53 1.36 -29.46 -1.87
C PHE A 53 2.76 -29.67 -1.28
N SER A 54 3.40 -30.82 -1.53
CA SER A 54 4.73 -31.13 -0.97
C SER A 54 5.85 -30.22 -1.48
N PHE A 55 5.59 -29.43 -2.52
CA PHE A 55 6.49 -28.39 -3.04
C PHE A 55 6.45 -27.07 -2.24
N CYS A 56 5.67 -27.00 -1.17
CA CYS A 56 5.66 -25.86 -0.24
C CYS A 56 6.83 -25.92 0.73
N GLY A 57 7.34 -24.74 1.10
CA GLY A 57 8.36 -24.55 2.12
C GLY A 57 9.76 -24.31 1.58
N TYR A 58 10.70 -24.14 2.49
CA TYR A 58 12.11 -23.83 2.23
C TYR A 58 12.70 -24.88 1.27
N LYS A 59 13.33 -24.44 0.19
CA LYS A 59 13.84 -25.31 -0.89
C LYS A 59 12.80 -26.34 -1.35
N ALA A 60 11.52 -25.92 -1.42
CA ALA A 60 10.38 -26.76 -1.81
C ALA A 60 10.22 -28.01 -0.94
N GLY A 61 10.58 -27.95 0.35
CA GLY A 61 10.51 -29.08 1.28
C GLY A 61 11.61 -30.14 1.11
N GLU A 62 12.51 -29.98 0.14
CA GLU A 62 13.57 -30.95 -0.17
C GLU A 62 14.69 -30.94 0.89
N LYS A 63 14.95 -29.78 1.49
CA LYS A 63 16.00 -29.60 2.49
C LYS A 63 15.42 -29.10 3.81
N ALA A 64 16.02 -29.54 4.92
CA ALA A 64 15.78 -28.92 6.21
C ALA A 64 16.32 -27.48 6.23
N ILE A 65 15.75 -26.64 7.09
CA ILE A 65 16.26 -25.29 7.36
C ILE A 65 17.68 -25.41 7.95
N PRO A 66 18.69 -24.70 7.40
CA PRO A 66 20.07 -24.85 7.83
C PRO A 66 20.37 -24.10 9.13
N ASP A 67 21.32 -24.61 9.91
CA ASP A 67 21.88 -23.89 11.05
C ASP A 67 23.06 -23.02 10.63
N ALA A 68 22.78 -21.76 10.33
CA ALA A 68 23.81 -20.80 9.95
C ALA A 68 24.84 -20.62 11.09
N PRO A 69 26.16 -20.58 10.80
CA PRO A 69 27.17 -20.33 11.82
C PRO A 69 27.06 -18.89 12.33
N VAL A 70 27.21 -18.70 13.65
CA VAL A 70 27.24 -17.36 14.25
C VAL A 70 28.52 -16.63 13.81
N ARG A 71 28.36 -15.45 13.21
CA ARG A 71 29.48 -14.64 12.70
C ARG A 71 29.72 -13.36 13.47
N ILE A 72 28.69 -12.87 14.16
CA ILE A 72 28.78 -11.70 15.01
C ILE A 72 27.78 -11.81 16.16
N VAL A 73 28.16 -11.29 17.32
CA VAL A 73 27.30 -11.21 18.50
C VAL A 73 26.91 -9.76 18.75
N VAL A 74 25.65 -9.52 19.10
CA VAL A 74 25.16 -8.21 19.54
C VAL A 74 24.76 -8.30 21.01
N PRO A 75 25.61 -7.85 21.94
CA PRO A 75 25.23 -7.74 23.35
C PRO A 75 24.08 -6.75 23.56
N VAL A 76 23.24 -7.01 24.55
CA VAL A 76 22.19 -6.08 24.98
C VAL A 76 22.80 -4.83 25.60
N LYS A 77 22.24 -3.66 25.27
CA LYS A 77 22.57 -2.36 25.87
C LYS A 77 21.29 -1.53 25.99
N GLN A 78 21.28 -0.60 26.94
CA GLN A 78 20.17 0.34 27.09
C GLN A 78 20.08 1.30 25.90
N GLY A 79 18.84 1.68 25.56
CA GLY A 79 18.51 2.61 24.47
C GLY A 79 18.27 1.90 23.14
N ASP A 80 18.03 2.71 22.10
CA ASP A 80 17.69 2.23 20.76
C ASP A 80 18.82 1.39 20.12
N ALA A 81 18.51 0.13 19.88
CA ALA A 81 19.40 -0.84 19.26
C ALA A 81 19.28 -0.91 17.73
N THR A 82 18.41 -0.13 17.10
CA THR A 82 18.14 -0.17 15.64
C THR A 82 19.44 -0.17 14.83
N HIS A 83 20.28 0.87 14.97
CA HIS A 83 21.50 0.99 14.18
C HIS A 83 22.56 -0.06 14.53
N ARG A 84 22.61 -0.47 15.80
CA ARG A 84 23.56 -1.48 16.30
C ARG A 84 23.28 -2.85 15.68
N ILE A 85 22.01 -3.26 15.63
CA ILE A 85 21.60 -4.52 15.01
C ILE A 85 21.70 -4.43 13.49
N GLN A 86 21.27 -3.31 12.89
CA GLN A 86 21.40 -3.12 11.44
C GLN A 86 22.86 -3.21 10.99
N ALA A 87 23.79 -2.59 11.70
CA ALA A 87 25.21 -2.68 11.39
C ALA A 87 25.76 -4.12 11.47
N ALA A 88 25.23 -4.95 12.39
CA ALA A 88 25.60 -6.36 12.48
C ALA A 88 25.04 -7.16 11.29
N LEU A 89 23.81 -6.88 10.86
CA LEU A 89 23.22 -7.47 9.65
C LEU A 89 24.03 -7.08 8.40
N ASP A 90 24.39 -5.81 8.28
CA ASP A 90 25.20 -5.29 7.17
C ASP A 90 26.62 -5.90 7.16
N TYR A 91 27.21 -6.10 8.35
CA TYR A 91 28.49 -6.79 8.48
C TYR A 91 28.41 -8.22 7.95
N VAL A 92 27.41 -9.00 8.38
CA VAL A 92 27.23 -10.38 7.89
C VAL A 92 26.91 -10.39 6.40
N ALA A 93 26.11 -9.44 5.90
CA ALA A 93 25.83 -9.28 4.47
C ALA A 93 27.10 -9.04 3.63
N ALA A 94 28.15 -8.45 4.21
CA ALA A 94 29.43 -8.22 3.53
C ALA A 94 30.37 -9.44 3.51
N LEU A 95 30.11 -10.49 4.33
CA LEU A 95 30.94 -11.70 4.36
C LEU A 95 30.70 -12.58 3.13
N PRO A 96 31.73 -13.27 2.59
CA PRO A 96 31.51 -14.20 1.48
C PRO A 96 30.54 -15.34 1.89
N PRO A 97 29.61 -15.74 1.01
CA PRO A 97 28.77 -16.91 1.26
C PRO A 97 29.60 -18.19 1.25
N ASP A 98 29.17 -19.18 2.02
CA ASP A 98 29.74 -20.53 2.00
C ASP A 98 29.14 -21.41 0.88
N LYS A 99 29.49 -22.71 0.90
CA LYS A 99 29.03 -23.69 -0.09
C LYS A 99 27.52 -23.89 -0.13
N ASP A 100 26.83 -23.58 0.97
CA ASP A 100 25.38 -23.68 1.13
C ASP A 100 24.71 -22.31 0.96
N ASN A 101 25.44 -21.33 0.41
CA ASN A 101 25.03 -19.94 0.18
C ASN A 101 24.79 -19.14 1.48
N MET A 102 25.30 -19.60 2.63
CA MET A 102 25.17 -18.93 3.91
C MET A 102 26.35 -17.99 4.19
N ARG A 103 26.07 -16.75 4.56
CA ARG A 103 27.07 -15.81 5.09
C ARG A 103 27.22 -15.99 6.60
N GLY A 104 26.09 -16.16 7.29
CA GLY A 104 26.04 -16.54 8.70
C GLY A 104 24.89 -15.91 9.47
N ALA A 105 24.92 -16.09 10.79
CA ALA A 105 23.94 -15.53 11.72
C ALA A 105 24.50 -14.35 12.51
N VAL A 106 23.68 -13.31 12.67
CA VAL A 106 23.78 -12.31 13.73
C VAL A 106 23.10 -12.90 14.97
N LEU A 107 23.87 -13.14 16.02
CA LEU A 107 23.33 -13.63 17.29
C LEU A 107 23.07 -12.46 18.25
N LEU A 108 21.82 -12.28 18.64
CA LEU A 108 21.42 -11.40 19.73
C LEU A 108 21.49 -12.17 21.05
N GLN A 109 22.13 -11.59 22.06
CA GLN A 109 22.16 -12.17 23.41
C GLN A 109 20.77 -12.10 24.08
N PRO A 110 20.54 -12.82 25.19
CA PRO A 110 19.31 -12.67 25.97
C PRO A 110 19.14 -11.23 26.48
N GLY A 111 17.90 -10.75 26.50
CA GLY A 111 17.54 -9.40 26.95
C GLY A 111 16.65 -8.63 25.97
N ASP A 112 16.32 -7.41 26.38
CA ASP A 112 15.38 -6.53 25.68
C ASP A 112 16.12 -5.51 24.81
N TYR A 113 15.77 -5.46 23.54
CA TYR A 113 16.30 -4.52 22.56
C TYR A 113 15.18 -3.59 22.11
N GLU A 114 15.31 -2.30 22.45
CA GLU A 114 14.41 -1.27 21.92
C GLU A 114 14.74 -1.00 20.46
N ILE A 115 13.73 -1.03 19.59
CA ILE A 115 13.87 -0.78 18.15
C ILE A 115 12.96 0.39 17.80
N ALA A 116 13.55 1.60 17.70
CA ALA A 116 12.81 2.80 17.32
C ALA A 116 12.64 2.92 15.79
N GLY A 117 13.48 2.28 14.98
CA GLY A 117 13.36 2.24 13.52
C GLY A 117 12.84 0.88 13.01
N GLN A 118 13.48 0.39 11.95
CA GLN A 118 13.19 -0.89 11.31
C GLN A 118 14.50 -1.65 11.09
N LEU A 119 14.47 -2.98 11.25
CA LEU A 119 15.58 -3.86 10.88
C LEU A 119 15.34 -4.42 9.47
N ILE A 120 16.33 -4.32 8.58
CA ILE A 120 16.17 -4.72 7.18
C ILE A 120 17.27 -5.71 6.77
N ILE A 121 16.87 -6.83 6.18
CA ILE A 121 17.77 -7.81 5.58
C ILE A 121 17.66 -7.72 4.06
N ARG A 122 18.75 -7.33 3.39
CA ARG A 122 18.79 -7.09 1.93
C ARG A 122 19.75 -8.01 1.17
N ALA A 123 20.36 -8.99 1.83
CA ALA A 123 21.34 -9.88 1.23
C ALA A 123 21.03 -11.35 1.52
N SER A 124 21.32 -12.20 0.54
CA SER A 124 21.21 -13.65 0.67
C SER A 124 22.16 -14.22 1.73
N GLY A 125 21.76 -15.30 2.38
CA GLY A 125 22.59 -16.05 3.34
C GLY A 125 22.71 -15.42 4.73
N VAL A 126 21.85 -14.45 5.07
CA VAL A 126 21.91 -13.72 6.35
C VAL A 126 20.78 -14.17 7.27
N VAL A 127 21.11 -14.46 8.52
CA VAL A 127 20.13 -14.88 9.53
C VAL A 127 20.15 -13.94 10.73
N LEU A 128 18.98 -13.47 11.18
CA LEU A 128 18.80 -12.81 12.46
C LEU A 128 18.37 -13.85 13.50
N ARG A 129 19.23 -14.13 14.47
CA ARG A 129 19.02 -15.17 15.48
C ARG A 129 19.01 -14.59 16.89
N GLY A 130 18.00 -14.92 17.68
CA GLY A 130 17.97 -14.66 19.11
C GLY A 130 18.48 -15.84 19.94
N SER A 131 18.49 -15.63 21.27
CA SER A 131 18.91 -16.62 22.26
C SER A 131 17.73 -17.28 22.98
N GLY A 132 16.53 -17.24 22.40
CA GLY A 132 15.30 -17.82 22.93
C GLY A 132 14.09 -16.96 22.60
N TYR A 133 12.93 -17.58 22.33
CA TYR A 133 11.65 -16.87 22.08
C TYR A 133 10.71 -16.81 23.29
N GLY A 134 11.08 -17.43 24.41
CA GLY A 134 10.39 -17.27 25.69
C GLY A 134 10.81 -16.00 26.44
N ASN A 135 10.18 -15.74 27.60
CA ASN A 135 10.39 -14.51 28.38
C ASN A 135 11.83 -14.28 28.88
N ASN A 136 12.65 -15.33 28.99
CA ASN A 136 14.05 -15.24 29.40
C ASN A 136 15.03 -15.21 28.19
N GLY A 137 14.49 -15.13 26.98
CA GLY A 137 15.25 -15.15 25.73
C GLY A 137 15.61 -13.75 25.22
N THR A 138 15.55 -13.56 23.90
CA THR A 138 15.77 -12.27 23.25
C THR A 138 14.44 -11.62 22.89
N ILE A 139 14.21 -10.39 23.33
CA ILE A 139 13.02 -9.60 23.00
C ILE A 139 13.41 -8.43 22.10
N LEU A 140 12.83 -8.37 20.91
CA LEU A 140 12.86 -7.22 20.01
C LEU A 140 11.59 -6.39 20.23
N LYS A 141 11.72 -5.27 20.94
CA LYS A 141 10.61 -4.39 21.29
C LYS A 141 10.56 -3.20 20.34
N GLY A 142 9.61 -3.20 19.41
CA GLY A 142 9.33 -2.05 18.55
C GLY A 142 8.72 -0.92 19.36
N VAL A 143 9.47 0.16 19.56
CA VAL A 143 9.05 1.32 20.37
C VAL A 143 8.59 2.47 19.50
N GLY A 144 7.81 3.37 20.11
CA GLY A 144 7.37 4.61 19.50
C GLY A 144 6.15 4.46 18.56
N PRO A 145 5.51 5.59 18.21
CA PRO A 145 4.18 5.61 17.60
C PRO A 145 4.14 5.43 16.08
N ASP A 146 5.20 4.89 15.49
CA ASP A 146 5.29 4.66 14.05
C ASP A 146 4.70 3.28 13.67
N ARG A 147 4.12 3.20 12.46
CA ARG A 147 3.42 2.01 11.95
C ARG A 147 4.30 1.08 11.11
N GLN A 148 5.58 1.42 10.92
CA GLN A 148 6.56 0.64 10.17
C GLN A 148 6.63 -0.82 10.63
N THR A 149 6.94 -1.71 9.69
CA THR A 149 7.29 -3.11 9.99
C THR A 149 8.51 -3.17 10.90
N LEU A 150 8.52 -4.05 11.91
CA LEU A 150 9.68 -4.23 12.80
C LEU A 150 10.89 -4.85 12.07
N ILE A 151 10.69 -5.94 11.33
CA ILE A 151 11.73 -6.64 10.56
C ILE A 151 11.26 -6.82 9.10
N ALA A 152 12.03 -6.31 8.14
CA ALA A 152 11.77 -6.47 6.72
C ALA A 152 12.84 -7.34 6.06
N ILE A 153 12.44 -8.47 5.47
CA ILE A 153 13.26 -9.22 4.51
C ILE A 153 12.92 -8.68 3.13
N ALA A 154 13.79 -7.83 2.59
CA ALA A 154 13.48 -6.97 1.46
C ALA A 154 14.58 -7.02 0.39
N GLY A 155 14.48 -8.00 -0.50
CA GLY A 155 15.22 -7.97 -1.77
C GLY A 155 14.75 -6.84 -2.68
N LYS A 156 15.32 -6.76 -3.88
CA LYS A 156 14.97 -5.74 -4.87
C LYS A 156 14.09 -6.30 -5.98
N ASN A 157 13.03 -5.58 -6.32
CA ASN A 157 12.16 -5.90 -7.46
C ASN A 157 12.74 -5.37 -8.78
N ASP A 158 13.84 -5.95 -9.25
CA ASP A 158 14.46 -5.65 -10.54
C ASP A 158 14.30 -6.79 -11.56
N ARG A 159 13.19 -7.53 -11.44
CA ARG A 159 12.84 -8.61 -12.37
C ARG A 159 12.70 -8.07 -13.80
N GLN A 160 13.37 -8.74 -14.73
CA GLN A 160 13.30 -8.44 -16.16
C GLN A 160 12.98 -9.71 -16.95
N LEU A 161 12.05 -9.63 -17.90
CA LEU A 161 11.84 -10.71 -18.85
C LEU A 161 13.08 -10.84 -19.74
N SER A 162 13.58 -12.06 -19.87
CA SER A 162 14.72 -12.41 -20.73
C SER A 162 14.27 -12.95 -22.09
N SER A 163 12.98 -13.26 -22.23
CA SER A 163 12.32 -13.57 -23.51
C SER A 163 10.96 -12.89 -23.59
N SER A 164 10.41 -12.75 -24.80
CA SER A 164 8.99 -12.47 -24.95
C SER A 164 8.16 -13.65 -24.42
N GLU A 165 6.92 -13.39 -24.01
CA GLU A 165 5.95 -14.44 -23.74
C GLU A 165 5.63 -15.21 -25.02
N ILE A 166 5.65 -16.54 -24.93
CA ILE A 166 5.20 -17.44 -26.00
C ILE A 166 4.01 -18.26 -25.53
N LYS A 167 3.09 -18.56 -26.45
CA LYS A 167 1.89 -19.36 -26.17
C LYS A 167 2.25 -20.85 -26.07
N LEU A 168 1.72 -21.51 -25.04
CA LEU A 168 1.72 -22.96 -24.91
C LEU A 168 0.77 -23.57 -25.95
N THR A 169 1.15 -24.69 -26.56
CA THR A 169 0.43 -25.28 -27.70
C THR A 169 -0.64 -26.28 -27.30
N ASP A 170 -0.67 -26.70 -26.04
CA ASP A 170 -1.72 -27.58 -25.53
C ASP A 170 -3.07 -26.87 -25.51
N LYS A 171 -4.13 -27.57 -25.94
CA LYS A 171 -5.51 -27.04 -25.86
C LYS A 171 -6.00 -26.94 -24.42
N TYR A 172 -5.61 -27.91 -23.60
CA TYR A 172 -5.96 -27.99 -22.20
C TYR A 172 -4.78 -28.56 -21.40
N ILE A 173 -4.33 -27.82 -20.40
CA ILE A 173 -3.30 -28.24 -19.45
C ILE A 173 -3.98 -28.39 -18.08
N PRO A 174 -4.08 -29.62 -17.55
CA PRO A 174 -4.81 -29.87 -16.31
C PRO A 174 -4.19 -29.23 -15.07
N VAL A 175 -5.02 -29.04 -14.03
CA VAL A 175 -4.54 -28.76 -12.66
C VAL A 175 -3.55 -29.85 -12.23
N ASN A 176 -2.48 -29.44 -11.56
CA ASN A 176 -1.36 -30.28 -11.13
C ASN A 176 -0.39 -30.72 -12.25
N SER A 177 -0.45 -30.11 -13.43
CA SER A 177 0.51 -30.40 -14.50
C SER A 177 1.88 -29.78 -14.23
N VAL A 178 2.93 -30.51 -14.60
CA VAL A 178 4.33 -30.04 -14.61
C VAL A 178 4.94 -30.08 -16.01
N THR A 179 4.21 -30.56 -17.01
CA THR A 179 4.70 -30.74 -18.38
C THR A 179 3.80 -30.02 -19.36
N PHE A 180 4.40 -29.26 -20.27
CA PHE A 180 3.71 -28.47 -21.28
C PHE A 180 4.40 -28.60 -22.64
N ASN A 181 3.69 -28.29 -23.70
CA ASN A 181 4.21 -28.20 -25.05
C ASN A 181 4.32 -26.73 -25.50
N VAL A 182 5.44 -26.41 -26.15
CA VAL A 182 5.76 -25.11 -26.74
C VAL A 182 5.99 -25.24 -28.24
N ALA A 183 5.72 -24.17 -28.99
CA ALA A 183 6.01 -24.17 -30.42
C ALA A 183 7.53 -24.22 -30.68
N SER A 184 7.92 -24.92 -31.74
CA SER A 184 9.31 -24.97 -32.22
C SER A 184 9.55 -23.94 -33.32
N PRO A 185 10.76 -23.35 -33.41
CA PRO A 185 11.88 -23.48 -32.45
C PRO A 185 11.67 -22.62 -31.19
N HIS A 186 12.19 -23.09 -30.04
CA HIS A 186 12.26 -22.31 -28.79
C HIS A 186 13.67 -22.32 -28.20
N THR A 187 13.91 -21.43 -27.24
CA THR A 187 15.24 -21.22 -26.63
C THR A 187 15.36 -21.71 -25.18
N PHE A 188 14.28 -22.26 -24.60
CA PHE A 188 14.26 -22.77 -23.24
C PHE A 188 15.29 -23.87 -22.97
N LYS A 189 15.90 -23.82 -21.78
CA LYS A 189 16.90 -24.79 -21.30
C LYS A 189 16.61 -25.20 -19.87
N VAL A 190 17.11 -26.38 -19.49
CA VAL A 190 17.13 -26.82 -18.09
C VAL A 190 17.87 -25.77 -17.25
N GLY A 191 17.28 -25.38 -16.13
CA GLY A 191 17.78 -24.35 -15.23
C GLY A 191 17.17 -22.96 -15.43
N ASP A 192 16.54 -22.70 -16.59
CA ASP A 192 15.89 -21.42 -16.86
C ASP A 192 14.82 -21.10 -15.82
N LYS A 193 14.81 -19.85 -15.33
CA LYS A 193 13.71 -19.32 -14.53
C LYS A 193 12.64 -18.81 -15.45
N VAL A 194 11.41 -19.29 -15.25
CA VAL A 194 10.28 -18.99 -16.12
C VAL A 194 9.07 -18.52 -15.32
N MET A 195 8.32 -17.60 -15.91
CA MET A 195 6.98 -17.26 -15.48
C MET A 195 5.99 -18.00 -16.37
N VAL A 196 5.20 -18.90 -15.80
CA VAL A 196 4.01 -19.43 -16.46
C VAL A 196 2.85 -18.50 -16.14
N HIS A 197 2.19 -17.99 -17.15
CA HIS A 197 1.16 -16.96 -17.04
C HIS A 197 -0.17 -17.49 -17.57
N ARG A 198 -1.21 -17.37 -16.74
CA ARG A 198 -2.60 -17.58 -17.14
C ARG A 198 -3.30 -16.23 -17.29
N PRO A 199 -3.78 -15.87 -18.49
CA PRO A 199 -4.56 -14.66 -18.68
C PRO A 199 -5.96 -14.77 -18.06
N SER A 200 -6.50 -13.65 -17.59
CA SER A 200 -7.89 -13.49 -17.19
C SER A 200 -8.69 -12.86 -18.33
N THR A 201 -9.22 -13.69 -19.24
CA THR A 201 -9.98 -13.21 -20.41
C THR A 201 -11.42 -12.83 -20.06
N ALA A 202 -12.06 -12.06 -20.94
CA ALA A 202 -13.48 -11.71 -20.78
C ALA A 202 -14.39 -12.96 -20.73
N ASN A 203 -14.11 -13.97 -21.56
CA ASN A 203 -14.87 -15.22 -21.58
C ASN A 203 -14.80 -15.93 -20.22
N TRP A 204 -13.62 -16.01 -19.62
CA TRP A 204 -13.45 -16.62 -18.31
C TRP A 204 -14.16 -15.84 -17.19
N ILE A 205 -14.06 -14.51 -17.22
CA ILE A 205 -14.74 -13.64 -16.25
C ILE A 205 -16.27 -13.77 -16.34
N ASN A 206 -16.81 -13.95 -17.56
CA ASN A 206 -18.23 -14.17 -17.78
C ASN A 206 -18.68 -15.55 -17.26
N GLU A 207 -17.88 -16.60 -17.51
CA GLU A 207 -18.12 -17.95 -17.01
C GLU A 207 -18.13 -18.00 -15.47
N LEU A 208 -17.26 -17.21 -14.84
CA LEU A 208 -17.21 -17.10 -13.37
C LEU A 208 -18.34 -16.26 -12.77
N HIS A 209 -19.12 -15.56 -13.60
CA HIS A 209 -20.10 -14.56 -13.17
C HIS A 209 -19.52 -13.44 -12.30
N THR A 210 -18.27 -13.00 -12.59
CA THR A 210 -17.59 -11.95 -11.81
C THR A 210 -17.49 -10.61 -12.54
N ALA A 211 -18.01 -10.51 -13.76
CA ALA A 211 -18.10 -9.23 -14.48
C ALA A 211 -19.00 -8.20 -13.77
N HIS A 212 -19.91 -8.67 -12.93
CA HIS A 212 -20.94 -7.88 -12.25
C HIS A 212 -21.36 -8.57 -10.95
N PHE A 213 -21.43 -7.83 -9.84
CA PHE A 213 -21.76 -8.39 -8.51
C PHE A 213 -23.13 -7.95 -7.96
N GLY A 214 -23.87 -7.11 -8.67
CA GLY A 214 -25.22 -6.67 -8.26
C GLY A 214 -25.50 -5.21 -8.59
N GLY A 215 -26.76 -4.78 -8.43
CA GLY A 215 -27.15 -3.37 -8.48
C GLY A 215 -27.02 -2.65 -9.83
N GLY A 216 -26.74 -3.34 -10.94
CA GLY A 216 -26.52 -2.71 -12.25
C GLY A 216 -25.16 -2.01 -12.36
N ILE A 217 -24.26 -2.19 -11.40
CA ILE A 217 -22.97 -1.48 -11.31
C ILE A 217 -21.83 -2.48 -11.54
N THR A 218 -20.94 -2.14 -12.48
CA THR A 218 -19.81 -3.01 -12.87
C THR A 218 -18.45 -2.47 -12.41
N ALA A 219 -18.42 -1.36 -11.66
CA ALA A 219 -17.17 -0.71 -11.23
C ALA A 219 -16.24 -1.65 -10.44
N LEU A 220 -16.83 -2.53 -9.61
CA LEU A 220 -16.12 -3.53 -8.81
C LEU A 220 -16.01 -4.90 -9.50
N GLY A 221 -16.69 -5.10 -10.63
CA GLY A 221 -16.62 -6.35 -11.39
C GLY A 221 -15.23 -6.56 -12.00
N TRP A 222 -14.80 -7.81 -12.14
CA TRP A 222 -13.51 -8.15 -12.71
C TRP A 222 -13.40 -7.69 -14.16
N LYS A 223 -12.20 -7.24 -14.57
CA LYS A 223 -11.90 -6.84 -15.95
C LYS A 223 -10.79 -7.70 -16.55
N PRO A 224 -10.77 -7.89 -17.88
CA PRO A 224 -9.73 -8.66 -18.52
C PRO A 224 -8.32 -8.17 -18.18
N GLY A 225 -7.39 -9.10 -17.94
CA GLY A 225 -6.00 -8.80 -17.58
C GLY A 225 -5.78 -8.37 -16.12
N GLN A 226 -6.84 -8.27 -15.29
CA GLN A 226 -6.73 -7.82 -13.90
C GLN A 226 -6.63 -8.96 -12.88
N ARG A 227 -6.88 -10.21 -13.26
CA ARG A 227 -6.87 -11.41 -12.39
C ARG A 227 -5.95 -12.50 -12.96
N ASP A 228 -4.87 -12.06 -13.59
CA ASP A 228 -3.89 -12.94 -14.20
C ASP A 228 -3.10 -13.69 -13.11
N LEU A 229 -2.91 -15.00 -13.30
CA LEU A 229 -2.09 -15.81 -12.41
C LEU A 229 -0.69 -15.99 -13.00
N TYR A 230 0.30 -15.98 -12.12
CA TYR A 230 1.71 -16.11 -12.49
C TYR A 230 2.41 -17.12 -11.58
N TRP A 231 2.81 -18.26 -12.13
CA TRP A 231 3.65 -19.24 -11.43
C TRP A 231 5.12 -18.98 -11.76
N ASP A 232 5.93 -18.82 -10.72
CA ASP A 232 7.37 -18.68 -10.82
C ASP A 232 8.03 -20.06 -10.67
N ARG A 233 8.61 -20.56 -11.77
CA ARG A 233 9.07 -21.94 -11.90
C ARG A 233 10.47 -22.02 -12.48
N THR A 234 11.08 -23.19 -12.33
CA THR A 234 12.35 -23.55 -12.96
C THR A 234 12.10 -24.65 -13.97
N ILE A 235 12.68 -24.56 -15.18
CA ILE A 235 12.66 -25.68 -16.12
C ILE A 235 13.62 -26.77 -15.64
N VAL A 236 13.13 -28.00 -15.49
CA VAL A 236 13.90 -29.16 -15.02
C VAL A 236 14.19 -30.18 -16.12
N ALA A 237 13.40 -30.19 -17.21
CA ALA A 237 13.66 -31.02 -18.38
C ALA A 237 13.15 -30.35 -19.67
N VAL A 238 13.83 -30.64 -20.79
CA VAL A 238 13.45 -30.20 -22.14
C VAL A 238 13.59 -31.38 -23.09
N ASN A 239 12.50 -31.79 -23.73
CA ASN A 239 12.41 -32.92 -24.64
C ASN A 239 11.72 -32.49 -25.94
N ASN A 240 12.49 -32.08 -26.96
CA ASN A 240 11.98 -31.43 -28.17
C ASN A 240 11.08 -30.25 -27.80
N ASN A 241 9.80 -30.30 -28.17
CA ASN A 241 8.80 -29.26 -27.90
C ASN A 241 8.18 -29.35 -26.50
N SER A 242 8.52 -30.37 -25.71
CA SER A 242 7.98 -30.56 -24.36
C SER A 242 8.93 -30.01 -23.31
N ILE A 243 8.41 -29.20 -22.41
CA ILE A 243 9.14 -28.64 -21.26
C ILE A 243 8.53 -29.17 -19.96
N GLN A 244 9.37 -29.41 -18.96
CA GLN A 244 8.95 -29.77 -17.61
C GLN A 244 9.42 -28.72 -16.61
N ILE A 245 8.54 -28.32 -15.70
CA ILE A 245 8.81 -27.38 -14.61
C ILE A 245 8.97 -28.08 -13.26
N ASP A 246 9.59 -27.38 -12.29
CA ASP A 246 9.94 -27.89 -10.97
C ASP A 246 8.76 -28.18 -10.04
N ALA A 247 7.65 -27.43 -10.14
CA ALA A 247 6.47 -27.61 -9.29
C ALA A 247 5.18 -27.41 -10.09
N PRO A 248 4.06 -28.07 -9.72
CA PRO A 248 2.83 -28.03 -10.51
C PRO A 248 2.21 -26.64 -10.62
N ILE A 249 1.45 -26.42 -11.71
CA ILE A 249 0.46 -25.33 -11.78
C ILE A 249 -0.82 -25.72 -11.02
N THR A 250 -1.49 -24.73 -10.44
CA THR A 250 -2.63 -24.93 -9.54
C THR A 250 -3.97 -24.44 -10.10
N THR A 251 -3.97 -23.99 -11.35
CA THR A 251 -5.19 -23.69 -12.12
C THR A 251 -4.95 -24.16 -13.55
N ALA A 252 -5.95 -24.80 -14.15
CA ALA A 252 -5.84 -25.28 -15.52
C ALA A 252 -5.63 -24.12 -16.51
N LEU A 253 -4.90 -24.42 -17.58
CA LEU A 253 -4.71 -23.52 -18.72
C LEU A 253 -5.54 -24.08 -19.87
N ASP A 254 -6.58 -23.35 -20.25
CA ASP A 254 -7.56 -23.79 -21.23
C ASP A 254 -7.59 -22.78 -22.37
N GLU A 255 -7.40 -23.25 -23.60
CA GLU A 255 -7.38 -22.43 -24.81
C GLU A 255 -8.66 -21.58 -24.94
N GLN A 256 -9.82 -22.08 -24.51
CA GLN A 256 -11.08 -21.32 -24.58
C GLN A 256 -11.06 -20.04 -23.71
N PHE A 257 -10.20 -20.02 -22.69
CA PHE A 257 -10.02 -18.91 -21.76
C PHE A 257 -8.69 -18.17 -21.97
N GLY A 258 -8.00 -18.42 -23.08
CA GLY A 258 -6.74 -17.76 -23.47
C GLY A 258 -5.51 -18.67 -23.44
N GLY A 259 -5.64 -19.90 -22.95
CA GLY A 259 -4.54 -20.86 -22.82
C GLY A 259 -3.54 -20.44 -21.75
N GLY A 260 -2.27 -20.75 -21.99
CA GLY A 260 -1.17 -20.32 -21.13
C GLY A 260 -0.03 -19.71 -21.92
N LEU A 261 0.69 -18.81 -21.26
CA LEU A 261 1.87 -18.15 -21.77
C LEU A 261 3.08 -18.53 -20.90
N ILE A 262 4.27 -18.50 -21.49
CA ILE A 262 5.52 -18.73 -20.76
C ILE A 262 6.62 -17.78 -21.25
N ALA A 263 7.38 -17.22 -20.32
CA ALA A 263 8.57 -16.41 -20.60
C ALA A 263 9.69 -16.71 -19.62
N SER A 264 10.94 -16.70 -20.09
CA SER A 264 12.11 -16.70 -19.22
C SER A 264 12.32 -15.32 -18.60
N TYR A 265 12.88 -15.29 -17.39
CA TYR A 265 13.20 -14.04 -16.71
C TYR A 265 14.53 -14.13 -15.93
N ASN A 266 15.08 -12.96 -15.63
CA ASN A 266 16.16 -12.79 -14.65
C ASN A 266 15.68 -11.88 -13.51
N TRP A 267 16.15 -12.12 -12.30
CA TRP A 267 15.79 -11.33 -11.12
C TRP A 267 16.99 -11.18 -10.17
N PRO A 268 18.00 -10.39 -10.56
CA PRO A 268 19.27 -10.29 -9.83
C PRO A 268 19.13 -9.84 -8.38
N GLY A 269 18.16 -8.97 -8.10
CA GLY A 269 17.88 -8.41 -6.79
C GLY A 269 17.10 -9.32 -5.86
N ARG A 270 16.64 -10.50 -6.32
CA ARG A 270 15.91 -11.44 -5.46
C ARG A 270 16.88 -12.15 -4.53
N ILE A 271 16.68 -11.99 -3.23
CA ILE A 271 17.53 -12.62 -2.22
C ILE A 271 17.05 -14.02 -1.85
N GLN A 272 17.92 -14.81 -1.25
CA GLN A 272 17.60 -16.17 -0.85
C GLN A 272 18.38 -16.67 0.36
N ASP A 273 17.90 -17.74 0.98
CA ASP A 273 18.54 -18.37 2.15
C ASP A 273 18.65 -17.38 3.32
N VAL A 274 17.51 -16.78 3.69
CA VAL A 274 17.39 -15.74 4.73
C VAL A 274 16.48 -16.21 5.86
N GLY A 275 16.84 -15.91 7.11
CA GLY A 275 16.09 -16.39 8.28
C GLY A 275 15.89 -15.37 9.40
N VAL A 276 14.75 -15.45 10.08
CA VAL A 276 14.52 -14.84 11.40
C VAL A 276 14.12 -15.94 12.37
N GLU A 277 14.85 -16.09 13.47
CA GLU A 277 14.64 -17.24 14.35
C GLU A 277 14.96 -17.01 15.82
N ASN A 278 14.27 -17.76 16.68
CA ASN A 278 14.55 -17.86 18.11
C ASN A 278 14.47 -16.53 18.87
N VAL A 279 13.46 -15.70 18.56
CA VAL A 279 13.23 -14.37 19.13
C VAL A 279 11.78 -14.18 19.56
N ARG A 280 11.54 -13.25 20.48
CA ARG A 280 10.23 -12.68 20.75
C ARG A 280 10.17 -11.27 20.19
N CYS A 281 9.13 -10.95 19.44
CA CYS A 281 8.86 -9.62 18.88
C CYS A 281 7.67 -9.01 19.62
N VAL A 282 7.80 -7.77 20.10
CA VAL A 282 6.75 -7.06 20.84
C VAL A 282 6.56 -5.67 20.24
N SER A 283 5.31 -5.28 19.97
CA SER A 283 4.95 -3.91 19.63
C SER A 283 4.55 -3.15 20.91
N GLU A 284 5.19 -2.01 21.20
CA GLU A 284 4.76 -1.12 22.28
C GLU A 284 3.56 -0.29 21.84
N TYR A 285 2.51 -0.18 22.68
CA TYR A 285 1.27 0.53 22.37
C TYR A 285 0.79 1.35 23.57
N ASP A 286 -0.15 2.27 23.35
CA ASP A 286 -0.83 3.00 24.43
C ASP A 286 -1.81 2.08 25.17
N VAL A 287 -1.42 1.63 26.36
CA VAL A 287 -2.24 0.76 27.23
C VAL A 287 -3.58 1.36 27.65
N ASN A 288 -3.76 2.69 27.51
CA ASN A 288 -5.03 3.35 27.79
C ASN A 288 -6.00 3.33 26.60
N ASN A 289 -5.55 2.85 25.43
CA ASN A 289 -6.33 2.68 24.23
C ASN A 289 -6.27 1.22 23.75
N PRO A 290 -7.26 0.36 24.07
CA PRO A 290 -7.26 -1.04 23.65
C PRO A 290 -7.41 -1.24 22.13
N LYS A 291 -7.67 -0.14 21.38
CA LYS A 291 -7.74 -0.09 19.93
C LYS A 291 -6.64 0.82 19.36
N ASP A 292 -5.50 0.93 20.04
CA ASP A 292 -4.38 1.72 19.54
C ASP A 292 -3.92 1.20 18.17
N GLU A 293 -3.49 2.13 17.32
CA GLU A 293 -2.93 1.87 15.98
C GLU A 293 -1.72 2.75 15.68
N ALA A 294 -1.28 3.55 16.66
CA ALA A 294 -0.06 4.33 16.63
C ALA A 294 1.08 3.50 17.26
N HIS A 295 1.36 2.35 16.64
CA HIS A 295 2.45 1.44 16.97
C HIS A 295 2.71 0.50 15.78
N ARG A 296 3.63 -0.48 15.91
CA ARG A 296 4.02 -1.35 14.78
C ARG A 296 2.85 -2.20 14.30
N TRP A 297 2.59 -2.15 12.98
CA TRP A 297 1.55 -2.96 12.35
C TRP A 297 2.05 -4.35 11.98
N MET A 298 3.23 -4.46 11.37
CA MET A 298 3.78 -5.74 10.93
C MET A 298 4.98 -6.11 11.79
N ALA A 299 5.07 -7.37 12.20
CA ALA A 299 6.29 -7.87 12.83
C ALA A 299 7.34 -8.23 11.78
N ILE A 300 6.99 -9.10 10.82
CA ILE A 300 7.88 -9.54 9.75
C ILE A 300 7.19 -9.43 8.39
N THR A 301 7.80 -8.71 7.44
CA THR A 301 7.42 -8.73 6.02
C THR A 301 8.51 -9.38 5.17
N ILE A 302 8.11 -10.14 4.14
CA ILE A 302 9.02 -10.88 3.26
C ILE A 302 8.68 -10.59 1.80
N GLU A 303 9.54 -9.84 1.13
CA GLU A 303 9.38 -9.45 -0.28
C GLU A 303 10.65 -9.71 -1.09
N ASN A 304 10.45 -9.95 -2.39
CA ASN A 304 11.52 -10.18 -3.37
C ASN A 304 12.51 -11.23 -2.86
N THR A 305 11.99 -12.35 -2.35
CA THR A 305 12.79 -13.36 -1.64
C THR A 305 12.39 -14.78 -2.04
N ALA A 306 13.37 -15.68 -2.19
CA ALA A 306 13.13 -17.11 -2.34
C ALA A 306 13.83 -17.90 -1.24
N ASP A 307 13.30 -19.06 -0.81
CA ASP A 307 13.98 -19.93 0.15
C ASP A 307 14.33 -19.22 1.47
N ALA A 308 13.31 -18.77 2.20
CA ALA A 308 13.50 -18.10 3.49
C ALA A 308 12.63 -18.71 4.59
N TRP A 309 12.94 -18.40 5.84
CA TRP A 309 12.21 -18.94 6.97
C TRP A 309 12.01 -17.97 8.14
N VAL A 310 10.93 -18.22 8.88
CA VAL A 310 10.68 -17.67 10.21
C VAL A 310 10.41 -18.86 11.12
N ARG A 311 11.24 -19.11 12.14
CA ARG A 311 11.04 -20.27 13.02
C ARG A 311 11.23 -19.95 14.49
N GLN A 312 10.40 -20.55 15.35
CA GLN A 312 10.50 -20.38 16.80
C GLN A 312 10.44 -18.90 17.20
N VAL A 313 9.33 -18.23 16.85
CA VAL A 313 9.10 -16.80 17.10
C VAL A 313 7.76 -16.56 17.80
N VAL A 314 7.77 -15.71 18.82
CA VAL A 314 6.55 -15.20 19.47
C VAL A 314 6.33 -13.75 19.06
N PHE A 315 5.11 -13.40 18.70
CA PHE A 315 4.69 -12.05 18.30
C PHE A 315 3.64 -11.54 19.27
N GLU A 316 3.80 -10.33 19.80
CA GLU A 316 2.85 -9.72 20.74
C GLU A 316 2.45 -8.30 20.31
N HIS A 317 1.15 -8.01 20.40
CA HIS A 317 0.54 -6.68 20.25
C HIS A 317 0.56 -6.04 18.86
N PHE A 318 1.00 -6.72 17.79
CA PHE A 318 1.01 -6.14 16.44
C PHE A 318 -0.41 -5.88 15.90
N ALA A 319 -0.60 -4.74 15.23
CA ALA A 319 -1.92 -4.34 14.71
C ALA A 319 -2.36 -5.10 13.44
N GLY A 320 -1.39 -5.51 12.62
CA GLY A 320 -1.54 -6.17 11.32
C GLY A 320 -1.14 -7.64 11.37
N SER A 321 0.05 -7.97 10.85
CA SER A 321 0.51 -9.35 10.65
C SER A 321 1.69 -9.70 11.54
N ALA A 322 1.69 -10.94 12.03
CA ALA A 322 2.88 -11.59 12.57
C ALA A 322 3.88 -11.86 11.44
N VAL A 323 3.42 -12.51 10.36
CA VAL A 323 4.22 -12.71 9.15
C VAL A 323 3.38 -12.43 7.92
N PHE A 324 3.87 -11.53 7.07
CA PHE A 324 3.31 -11.25 5.75
C PHE A 324 4.32 -11.55 4.64
N VAL A 325 3.97 -12.50 3.77
CA VAL A 325 4.75 -12.86 2.57
C VAL A 325 4.09 -12.24 1.34
N THR A 326 4.80 -11.37 0.62
CA THR A 326 4.26 -10.71 -0.58
C THR A 326 4.32 -11.59 -1.82
N GLU A 327 3.65 -11.19 -2.91
CA GLU A 327 3.55 -11.95 -4.16
C GLU A 327 4.89 -12.12 -4.90
N THR A 328 5.90 -11.33 -4.54
CA THR A 328 7.26 -11.42 -5.09
C THR A 328 8.12 -12.48 -4.41
N SER A 329 7.55 -13.22 -3.46
CA SER A 329 8.26 -14.23 -2.67
C SER A 329 7.82 -15.66 -2.94
N LYS A 330 8.74 -16.62 -2.81
CA LYS A 330 8.41 -18.06 -2.91
C LYS A 330 9.22 -18.97 -2.01
N ARG A 331 8.69 -20.18 -1.72
CA ARG A 331 9.37 -21.22 -0.92
C ARG A 331 9.77 -20.71 0.46
N ILE A 332 8.77 -20.18 1.16
CA ILE A 332 8.90 -19.63 2.51
C ILE A 332 8.39 -20.64 3.53
N THR A 333 9.10 -20.84 4.64
CA THR A 333 8.61 -21.64 5.78
C THR A 333 8.42 -20.77 7.01
N VAL A 334 7.22 -20.77 7.56
CA VAL A 334 6.92 -20.16 8.86
C VAL A 334 6.54 -21.30 9.80
N GLU A 335 7.33 -21.54 10.84
CA GLU A 335 7.11 -22.69 11.72
C GLU A 335 7.32 -22.45 13.21
N ASP A 336 6.53 -23.14 14.03
CA ASP A 336 6.64 -23.10 15.49
C ASP A 336 6.53 -21.67 16.05
N CYS A 337 5.49 -20.94 15.63
CA CYS A 337 5.31 -19.53 15.99
C CYS A 337 3.96 -19.26 16.68
N LYS A 338 3.93 -18.22 17.53
CA LYS A 338 2.72 -17.76 18.22
C LYS A 338 2.45 -16.28 17.99
N SER A 339 1.21 -15.91 17.71
CA SER A 339 0.75 -14.51 17.70
C SER A 339 -0.23 -14.28 18.84
N LEU A 340 0.11 -13.38 19.77
CA LEU A 340 -0.58 -13.20 21.04
C LEU A 340 -1.04 -11.75 21.22
N ALA A 341 -2.21 -11.58 21.84
CA ALA A 341 -2.78 -10.31 22.26
C ALA A 341 -2.66 -9.15 21.24
N PRO A 342 -3.09 -9.29 19.97
CA PRO A 342 -3.01 -8.19 19.00
C PRO A 342 -3.82 -6.96 19.45
N VAL A 343 -3.27 -5.76 19.22
CA VAL A 343 -3.88 -4.47 19.56
C VAL A 343 -4.15 -3.68 18.29
N SER A 344 -5.43 -3.36 18.03
CA SER A 344 -5.90 -2.58 16.88
C SER A 344 -7.42 -2.44 16.91
N GLU A 345 -8.00 -1.61 16.04
CA GLU A 345 -9.40 -1.75 15.65
C GLU A 345 -9.66 -3.14 15.05
N ILE A 346 -10.91 -3.61 15.13
CA ILE A 346 -11.35 -4.80 14.39
C ILE A 346 -11.85 -4.33 13.02
N GLY A 347 -11.02 -4.40 11.99
CA GLY A 347 -11.43 -3.95 10.66
C GLY A 347 -10.41 -4.07 9.52
N GLY A 348 -10.84 -4.55 8.36
CA GLY A 348 -10.05 -4.58 7.12
C GLY A 348 -8.73 -5.35 7.28
N LEU A 349 -7.63 -4.80 6.77
CA LEU A 349 -6.27 -5.40 6.80
C LEU A 349 -5.59 -5.45 8.19
N ARG A 350 -6.35 -5.33 9.27
CA ARG A 350 -5.85 -5.51 10.65
C ARG A 350 -5.96 -6.96 11.02
N ARG A 351 -4.99 -7.46 11.79
CA ARG A 351 -5.00 -8.83 12.31
C ARG A 351 -5.13 -9.90 11.22
N ASN A 352 -4.54 -9.66 10.06
CA ASN A 352 -4.25 -10.69 9.06
C ASN A 352 -2.98 -11.43 9.51
N THR A 353 -3.12 -12.38 10.43
CA THR A 353 -2.03 -12.80 11.31
C THR A 353 -0.87 -13.46 10.56
N PHE A 354 -1.14 -14.59 9.90
CA PHE A 354 -0.20 -15.32 9.04
C PHE A 354 -0.71 -15.29 7.61
N PHE A 355 -0.17 -14.36 6.82
CA PHE A 355 -0.72 -13.97 5.52
C PHE A 355 0.29 -14.17 4.39
N THR A 356 -0.14 -14.76 3.28
CA THR A 356 0.70 -14.91 2.09
C THR A 356 -0.02 -14.53 0.80
N ALA A 357 0.55 -13.60 0.04
CA ALA A 357 0.28 -13.40 -1.38
C ALA A 357 1.30 -14.13 -2.28
N GLY A 358 2.31 -14.77 -1.69
CA GLY A 358 3.37 -15.51 -2.37
C GLY A 358 2.95 -16.91 -2.82
N GLN A 359 3.96 -17.72 -3.17
CA GLN A 359 3.77 -19.08 -3.70
C GLN A 359 4.72 -20.10 -3.10
N GLN A 360 4.32 -21.38 -3.07
CA GLN A 360 5.09 -22.46 -2.43
C GLN A 360 5.38 -22.18 -0.94
N SER A 361 4.45 -21.52 -0.25
CA SER A 361 4.61 -21.15 1.17
C SER A 361 4.12 -22.28 2.07
N LEU A 362 4.89 -22.60 3.12
CA LEU A 362 4.52 -23.53 4.18
C LEU A 362 4.41 -22.80 5.51
N PHE A 363 3.21 -22.74 6.06
CA PHE A 363 2.92 -22.23 7.39
C PHE A 363 2.56 -23.43 8.26
N GLN A 364 3.34 -23.75 9.29
CA GLN A 364 3.11 -24.98 10.05
C GLN A 364 3.34 -24.83 11.55
N ARG A 365 2.53 -25.53 12.36
CA ARG A 365 2.62 -25.47 13.84
C ARG A 365 2.54 -24.02 14.32
N LEU A 366 1.43 -23.38 13.98
CA LEU A 366 1.18 -21.97 14.31
C LEU A 366 0.01 -21.84 15.27
N TYR A 367 0.12 -20.92 16.21
CA TYR A 367 -0.95 -20.53 17.11
C TYR A 367 -1.23 -19.04 16.99
N ALA A 368 -2.51 -18.66 16.91
CA ALA A 368 -2.93 -17.27 16.89
C ALA A 368 -4.15 -17.06 17.80
N GLU A 369 -4.25 -15.90 18.46
CA GLU A 369 -5.44 -15.54 19.25
C GLU A 369 -5.97 -14.16 18.89
N TYR A 370 -7.30 -14.01 18.94
CA TYR A 370 -8.01 -12.74 18.72
C TYR A 370 -7.69 -12.07 17.37
N GLY A 371 -7.33 -12.86 16.36
CA GLY A 371 -7.05 -12.37 15.02
C GLY A 371 -8.30 -11.98 14.24
N GLY A 372 -8.10 -11.32 13.10
CA GLY A 372 -9.15 -11.07 12.12
C GLY A 372 -9.22 -12.25 11.17
N HIS A 373 -8.16 -12.42 10.38
CA HIS A 373 -7.96 -13.54 9.47
C HIS A 373 -6.63 -14.23 9.80
N ASP A 374 -6.67 -15.29 10.61
CA ASP A 374 -5.45 -15.86 11.19
C ASP A 374 -4.57 -16.61 10.18
N PHE A 375 -5.18 -17.40 9.30
CA PHE A 375 -4.49 -18.14 8.25
C PHE A 375 -5.09 -17.77 6.90
N ALA A 376 -4.35 -17.02 6.09
CA ALA A 376 -4.96 -16.39 4.94
C ALA A 376 -4.06 -16.24 3.70
N THR A 377 -4.69 -16.28 2.52
CA THR A 377 -4.03 -16.05 1.23
C THR A 377 -4.52 -14.79 0.54
N GLY A 378 -3.63 -14.13 -0.19
CA GLY A 378 -3.85 -12.84 -0.83
C GLY A 378 -4.31 -12.91 -2.28
N PHE A 379 -4.32 -11.73 -2.90
CA PHE A 379 -4.75 -11.49 -4.27
C PHE A 379 -3.97 -12.33 -5.29
N CYS A 380 -4.67 -13.19 -6.03
CA CYS A 380 -4.10 -14.04 -7.08
C CYS A 380 -2.85 -14.83 -6.61
N ALA A 381 -2.82 -15.22 -5.33
CA ALA A 381 -1.73 -16.00 -4.76
C ALA A 381 -1.65 -17.37 -5.44
N ALA A 382 -0.62 -17.56 -6.25
CA ALA A 382 -0.42 -18.79 -7.00
C ALA A 382 0.09 -19.88 -6.06
N GLY A 383 -0.50 -21.07 -6.11
CA GLY A 383 -0.08 -22.19 -5.28
C GLY A 383 1.06 -23.02 -5.87
N PRO A 384 1.35 -24.18 -5.25
CA PRO A 384 0.72 -24.65 -4.01
C PRO A 384 1.10 -23.76 -2.81
N ASN A 385 0.21 -23.58 -1.84
CA ASN A 385 0.49 -22.97 -0.53
C ASN A 385 -0.17 -23.85 0.55
N ALA A 386 0.48 -24.05 1.70
CA ALA A 386 0.00 -24.97 2.74
C ALA A 386 0.04 -24.35 4.14
N PHE A 387 -1.03 -24.57 4.90
CA PHE A 387 -1.14 -24.33 6.33
C PHE A 387 -1.32 -25.69 7.03
N VAL A 388 -0.36 -26.11 7.86
CA VAL A 388 -0.27 -27.47 8.43
C VAL A 388 -0.21 -27.45 9.95
N GLN A 389 -1.22 -28.02 10.63
CA GLN A 389 -1.35 -28.00 12.09
C GLN A 389 -1.30 -26.58 12.66
N CYS A 390 -2.29 -25.78 12.29
CA CYS A 390 -2.42 -24.40 12.76
C CYS A 390 -3.71 -24.23 13.58
N GLU A 391 -3.63 -23.50 14.69
CA GLU A 391 -4.74 -23.29 15.62
C GLU A 391 -5.01 -21.81 15.82
N SER A 392 -6.28 -21.41 15.68
CA SER A 392 -6.77 -20.07 15.97
C SER A 392 -7.70 -20.12 17.18
N HIS A 393 -7.49 -19.21 18.13
CA HIS A 393 -8.30 -19.02 19.33
C HIS A 393 -9.15 -17.74 19.23
N LYS A 394 -10.48 -17.88 19.26
CA LYS A 394 -11.45 -16.77 19.23
C LYS A 394 -11.18 -15.72 18.15
N ALA A 395 -11.07 -16.16 16.89
CA ALA A 395 -10.97 -15.24 15.76
C ALA A 395 -12.21 -14.35 15.60
N PHE A 396 -12.03 -13.17 15.02
CA PHE A 396 -13.11 -12.23 14.67
C PHE A 396 -13.66 -12.41 13.25
N SER A 397 -12.95 -13.13 12.37
CA SER A 397 -13.39 -13.45 11.01
C SER A 397 -12.84 -14.79 10.53
N PHE A 398 -13.18 -15.18 9.31
CA PHE A 398 -12.84 -16.49 8.74
C PHE A 398 -11.36 -16.63 8.34
N SER A 399 -10.84 -17.85 8.25
CA SER A 399 -9.55 -18.14 7.59
C SER A 399 -9.77 -18.65 6.15
N GLY A 400 -8.91 -18.27 5.20
CA GLY A 400 -9.08 -18.61 3.78
C GLY A 400 -8.52 -17.54 2.82
N GLY A 401 -9.08 -17.43 1.62
CA GLY A 401 -8.69 -16.38 0.66
C GLY A 401 -9.34 -15.04 0.97
N LEU A 402 -8.53 -13.98 1.13
CA LEU A 402 -9.05 -12.64 1.43
C LEU A 402 -9.45 -11.87 0.18
N ASP A 403 -8.75 -12.11 -0.93
CA ASP A 403 -9.02 -11.46 -2.20
C ASP A 403 -9.10 -12.52 -3.31
N SER A 404 -9.10 -12.07 -4.55
CA SER A 404 -9.52 -12.82 -5.72
C SER A 404 -8.57 -13.95 -6.06
N TRP A 405 -9.12 -15.15 -6.24
CA TRP A 405 -8.53 -16.27 -6.94
C TRP A 405 -7.13 -16.71 -6.47
N ALA A 406 -6.95 -16.89 -5.15
CA ALA A 406 -5.86 -17.75 -4.69
C ALA A 406 -6.09 -19.17 -5.19
N SER A 407 -5.04 -19.88 -5.62
CA SER A 407 -5.21 -21.22 -6.19
C SER A 407 -4.28 -22.23 -5.54
N GLY A 408 -4.75 -23.47 -5.34
CA GLY A 408 -3.93 -24.52 -4.74
C GLY A 408 -3.53 -24.20 -3.30
N VAL A 409 -4.51 -23.95 -2.44
CA VAL A 409 -4.32 -23.77 -0.99
C VAL A 409 -4.67 -25.07 -0.27
N LEU A 410 -3.81 -25.52 0.63
CA LEU A 410 -4.07 -26.64 1.53
C LEU A 410 -4.19 -26.12 2.96
N PHE A 411 -5.34 -26.36 3.58
CA PHE A 411 -5.48 -26.31 5.03
C PHE A 411 -5.47 -27.77 5.50
N ASP A 412 -4.48 -28.13 6.30
CA ASP A 412 -4.20 -29.49 6.75
C ASP A 412 -4.09 -29.50 8.27
N MET A 413 -5.01 -30.20 8.95
CA MET A 413 -5.10 -30.20 10.41
C MET A 413 -5.27 -28.79 11.01
N VAL A 414 -5.98 -27.89 10.31
CA VAL A 414 -6.25 -26.52 10.79
C VAL A 414 -7.49 -26.50 11.69
N THR A 415 -7.37 -25.86 12.85
CA THR A 415 -8.48 -25.66 13.80
C THR A 415 -8.78 -24.17 13.98
N ILE A 416 -10.03 -23.77 13.75
CA ILE A 416 -10.51 -22.39 13.95
C ILE A 416 -11.58 -22.36 15.03
N ASP A 417 -11.27 -21.74 16.17
CA ASP A 417 -12.22 -21.52 17.26
C ASP A 417 -13.11 -20.29 16.98
N GLY A 418 -14.42 -20.51 16.91
CA GLY A 418 -15.43 -19.45 16.86
C GLY A 418 -15.73 -18.88 15.46
N GLN A 419 -15.00 -19.28 14.41
CA GLN A 419 -15.16 -18.74 13.04
C GLN A 419 -15.08 -19.82 11.95
N ALA A 420 -15.22 -19.39 10.69
CA ALA A 420 -15.25 -20.28 9.53
C ALA A 420 -13.87 -20.49 8.88
N ILE A 421 -13.72 -21.59 8.15
CA ILE A 421 -12.79 -21.68 7.00
C ILE A 421 -13.62 -21.47 5.74
N SER A 422 -13.25 -20.52 4.86
CA SER A 422 -14.13 -20.15 3.74
C SER A 422 -13.45 -20.11 2.37
N PHE A 423 -13.85 -21.05 1.50
CA PHE A 423 -13.62 -21.09 0.06
C PHE A 423 -14.95 -20.78 -0.67
N MET A 424 -15.15 -19.53 -1.06
CA MET A 424 -16.45 -19.02 -1.52
C MET A 424 -16.33 -17.85 -2.53
N ASN A 425 -17.48 -17.44 -3.08
CA ASN A 425 -17.60 -16.17 -3.80
C ASN A 425 -17.97 -15.05 -2.84
N ARG A 426 -17.04 -14.13 -2.58
CA ARG A 426 -17.20 -12.95 -1.73
C ARG A 426 -17.91 -11.79 -2.42
N GLY A 427 -18.23 -11.90 -3.72
CA GLY A 427 -18.88 -10.86 -4.48
C GLY A 427 -18.09 -9.54 -4.46
N GLN A 428 -18.74 -8.47 -4.02
CA GLN A 428 -18.16 -7.12 -3.98
C GLN A 428 -17.25 -6.85 -2.77
N ASP A 429 -17.27 -7.70 -1.74
CA ASP A 429 -16.42 -7.53 -0.55
C ASP A 429 -14.94 -7.49 -0.94
N GLY A 430 -14.11 -6.83 -0.13
CA GLY A 430 -12.69 -6.66 -0.45
C GLY A 430 -12.46 -5.97 -1.81
N ASN A 431 -13.30 -4.99 -2.16
CA ASN A 431 -13.20 -4.22 -3.41
C ASN A 431 -13.30 -5.12 -4.66
N GLY A 432 -14.33 -5.98 -4.70
CA GLY A 432 -14.59 -6.93 -5.80
C GLY A 432 -13.73 -8.19 -5.73
N ALA A 433 -13.66 -8.83 -4.56
CA ALA A 433 -12.88 -10.06 -4.36
C ALA A 433 -13.43 -11.24 -5.15
N GLY A 434 -14.74 -11.34 -5.39
CA GLY A 434 -15.33 -12.45 -6.15
C GLY A 434 -14.98 -13.83 -5.57
N TRP A 435 -14.72 -14.81 -6.43
CA TRP A 435 -14.22 -16.13 -6.02
C TRP A 435 -12.83 -16.00 -5.38
N ASN A 436 -12.72 -16.35 -4.10
CA ASN A 436 -11.51 -16.10 -3.33
C ASN A 436 -10.46 -17.24 -3.43
N VAL A 437 -10.91 -18.48 -3.61
CA VAL A 437 -10.06 -19.68 -3.61
C VAL A 437 -10.54 -20.69 -4.65
N ALA A 438 -9.60 -21.30 -5.38
CA ALA A 438 -9.84 -22.34 -6.37
C ALA A 438 -8.86 -23.53 -6.24
N ASN A 439 -9.26 -24.73 -6.63
CA ASN A 439 -8.40 -25.93 -6.65
C ASN A 439 -7.71 -26.20 -5.31
N SER A 440 -8.45 -26.06 -4.21
CA SER A 440 -7.92 -26.03 -2.85
C SER A 440 -8.58 -27.07 -1.93
N VAL A 441 -7.88 -27.44 -0.86
CA VAL A 441 -8.22 -28.59 -0.02
C VAL A 441 -8.28 -28.21 1.46
N CYS A 442 -9.37 -28.59 2.13
CA CYS A 442 -9.41 -28.75 3.58
C CYS A 442 -9.20 -30.24 3.92
N TRP A 443 -8.21 -30.57 4.73
CA TRP A 443 -7.87 -31.94 5.12
C TRP A 443 -7.79 -32.03 6.64
N ASN A 444 -8.62 -32.87 7.27
CA ASN A 444 -8.64 -33.02 8.73
C ASN A 444 -8.83 -31.70 9.50
N CYS A 445 -9.61 -30.76 8.96
CA CYS A 445 -9.84 -29.45 9.55
C CYS A 445 -11.02 -29.44 10.53
N SER A 446 -11.01 -28.51 11.49
CA SER A 446 -12.14 -28.22 12.36
C SER A 446 -12.41 -26.71 12.43
N ALA A 447 -13.67 -26.32 12.36
CA ALA A 447 -14.10 -24.92 12.45
C ALA A 447 -15.59 -24.84 12.84
N SER A 448 -16.07 -23.67 13.26
CA SER A 448 -17.51 -23.46 13.48
C SER A 448 -18.32 -23.70 12.20
N ARG A 449 -17.76 -23.32 11.05
CA ARG A 449 -18.30 -23.59 9.71
C ARG A 449 -17.17 -23.79 8.70
N ILE A 450 -17.36 -24.66 7.72
CA ILE A 450 -16.51 -24.75 6.55
C ILE A 450 -17.37 -24.45 5.32
N ASP A 451 -17.01 -23.38 4.61
CA ASP A 451 -17.58 -23.04 3.31
C ASP A 451 -16.66 -23.63 2.21
N CYS A 452 -17.13 -24.65 1.50
CA CYS A 452 -16.39 -25.31 0.42
C CYS A 452 -17.26 -25.31 -0.84
N TYR A 453 -17.19 -24.23 -1.62
CA TYR A 453 -17.91 -24.09 -2.88
C TYR A 453 -17.05 -24.49 -4.08
N GLN A 454 -17.70 -24.88 -5.18
CA GLN A 454 -17.08 -25.15 -6.47
C GLN A 454 -17.13 -23.89 -7.36
N PRO A 455 -16.02 -23.16 -7.56
CA PRO A 455 -16.01 -22.07 -8.54
C PRO A 455 -16.20 -22.65 -9.94
N PRO A 456 -16.90 -21.96 -10.87
CA PRO A 456 -16.94 -22.40 -12.25
C PRO A 456 -15.52 -22.58 -12.79
N THR A 457 -15.28 -23.62 -13.60
CA THR A 457 -13.95 -24.00 -14.13
C THR A 457 -12.92 -24.53 -13.12
N ALA A 458 -13.29 -24.71 -11.84
CA ALA A 458 -12.39 -25.21 -10.80
C ALA A 458 -13.11 -26.15 -9.83
N GLN A 459 -12.37 -26.74 -8.89
CA GLN A 459 -12.92 -27.63 -7.87
C GLN A 459 -12.28 -27.34 -6.52
N ASN A 460 -13.05 -27.20 -5.45
CA ASN A 460 -12.51 -27.25 -4.09
C ASN A 460 -12.93 -28.55 -3.41
N TRP A 461 -12.14 -29.01 -2.44
CA TRP A 461 -12.34 -30.27 -1.75
C TRP A 461 -12.24 -30.12 -0.23
N SER A 462 -13.05 -30.88 0.49
CA SER A 462 -12.93 -31.08 1.93
C SER A 462 -12.97 -32.56 2.27
N PHE A 463 -12.03 -32.99 3.12
CA PHE A 463 -11.90 -34.36 3.61
C PHE A 463 -11.75 -34.38 5.13
N GLY A 464 -12.43 -35.30 5.81
CA GLY A 464 -12.21 -35.57 7.24
C GLY A 464 -12.45 -34.36 8.14
N SER A 465 -13.47 -33.55 7.86
CA SER A 465 -13.64 -32.24 8.52
C SER A 465 -14.78 -32.20 9.54
N TRP A 466 -14.59 -31.45 10.63
CA TRP A 466 -15.56 -31.26 11.71
C TRP A 466 -16.08 -29.82 11.74
N ALA A 467 -17.32 -29.59 11.29
CA ALA A 467 -17.92 -28.25 11.22
C ALA A 467 -19.43 -28.27 10.95
N GLN A 468 -20.07 -27.10 10.91
CA GLN A 468 -21.19 -26.89 10.00
C GLN A 468 -20.69 -26.82 8.56
N PHE A 469 -21.45 -27.34 7.59
CA PHE A 469 -20.99 -27.45 6.21
C PHE A 469 -21.84 -26.59 5.27
N SER A 470 -21.19 -25.85 4.38
CA SER A 470 -21.83 -25.05 3.34
C SER A 470 -21.06 -25.14 2.02
N GLY A 471 -21.77 -25.12 0.89
CA GLY A 471 -21.18 -25.14 -0.45
C GLY A 471 -21.25 -26.47 -1.17
N ASP A 472 -21.09 -26.39 -2.48
CA ASP A 472 -21.27 -27.43 -3.49
C ASP A 472 -19.96 -28.03 -4.02
N GLY A 473 -18.84 -27.77 -3.32
CA GLY A 473 -17.58 -28.45 -3.56
C GLY A 473 -17.64 -29.94 -3.19
N TYR A 474 -16.49 -30.61 -3.29
CA TYR A 474 -16.41 -32.03 -2.96
C TYR A 474 -16.31 -32.22 -1.45
N TRP A 475 -17.09 -33.14 -0.91
CA TRP A 475 -17.05 -33.53 0.49
C TRP A 475 -16.79 -35.03 0.63
N GLY A 476 -15.77 -35.40 1.40
CA GLY A 476 -15.48 -36.78 1.81
C GLY A 476 -15.33 -36.87 3.32
N GLU A 477 -15.97 -37.86 3.95
CA GLU A 477 -15.76 -38.15 5.38
C GLU A 477 -16.04 -36.95 6.32
N SER A 478 -17.15 -36.22 6.10
CA SER A 478 -17.61 -35.15 6.99
C SER A 478 -17.95 -35.68 8.39
N ASN A 479 -17.63 -34.90 9.44
CA ASN A 479 -17.72 -35.30 10.85
C ASN A 479 -16.93 -36.57 11.19
N ASN A 480 -15.78 -36.73 10.54
CA ASN A 480 -14.86 -37.82 10.77
C ASN A 480 -13.43 -37.29 10.72
N THR A 481 -12.46 -38.10 11.14
CA THR A 481 -11.05 -37.82 10.96
C THR A 481 -10.40 -38.99 10.25
N ILE A 482 -9.57 -38.71 9.26
CA ILE A 482 -9.07 -39.72 8.31
C ILE A 482 -7.56 -39.87 8.33
N GLU A 483 -7.09 -40.98 7.79
CA GLU A 483 -5.67 -41.23 7.51
C GLU A 483 -5.35 -40.97 6.02
N PRO A 484 -4.13 -40.46 5.70
CA PRO A 484 -3.10 -40.02 6.62
C PRO A 484 -3.55 -38.77 7.41
N ARG A 485 -3.07 -38.62 8.64
CA ARG A 485 -3.36 -37.43 9.45
C ARG A 485 -3.05 -36.11 8.73
N SER A 486 -1.94 -36.04 8.00
CA SER A 486 -1.56 -34.90 7.18
C SER A 486 -1.39 -35.30 5.71
N LEU A 487 -2.07 -34.57 4.82
CA LEU A 487 -1.90 -34.71 3.38
C LEU A 487 -0.54 -34.18 2.93
N TYR A 488 -0.09 -33.03 3.44
CA TYR A 488 1.20 -32.45 3.07
C TYR A 488 2.35 -33.43 3.29
N TYR A 489 2.42 -34.02 4.49
CA TYR A 489 3.50 -34.94 4.84
C TYR A 489 3.40 -36.28 4.08
N ALA A 490 2.19 -36.76 3.78
CA ALA A 490 2.02 -37.95 2.95
C ALA A 490 2.52 -37.70 1.51
N GLN A 491 2.17 -36.56 0.91
CA GLN A 491 2.67 -36.16 -0.40
C GLN A 491 4.20 -35.98 -0.39
N LEU A 492 4.74 -35.34 0.65
CA LEU A 492 6.19 -35.13 0.79
C LEU A 492 6.94 -36.45 0.89
N LYS A 493 6.39 -37.43 1.64
CA LYS A 493 6.97 -38.76 1.77
C LYS A 493 7.00 -39.50 0.43
N GLU A 494 5.91 -39.44 -0.34
CA GLU A 494 5.85 -40.05 -1.67
C GLU A 494 6.81 -39.40 -2.66
N ARG A 495 6.92 -38.07 -2.63
CA ARG A 495 7.79 -37.31 -3.54
C ARG A 495 9.27 -37.54 -3.25
N LEU A 496 9.68 -37.42 -1.98
CA LEU A 496 11.09 -37.53 -1.62
C LEU A 496 11.57 -38.98 -1.51
N GLN A 497 10.68 -39.93 -1.22
CA GLN A 497 11.03 -41.35 -1.00
C GLN A 497 12.10 -41.54 0.10
N GLU A 498 12.13 -40.62 1.07
CA GLU A 498 13.06 -40.58 2.20
C GLU A 498 12.33 -40.81 3.53
N ASP A 499 13.08 -41.14 4.58
CA ASP A 499 12.55 -41.12 5.94
C ASP A 499 12.37 -39.66 6.40
N LEU A 500 11.10 -39.29 6.66
CA LEU A 500 10.72 -37.95 7.10
C LEU A 500 10.46 -37.87 8.60
N THR A 501 10.70 -38.92 9.38
CA THR A 501 10.30 -39.00 10.79
C THR A 501 10.85 -37.85 11.64
N SER A 502 12.08 -37.38 11.39
CA SER A 502 12.67 -36.24 12.09
C SER A 502 12.09 -34.87 11.67
N ARG A 503 11.54 -34.78 10.45
CA ARG A 503 10.91 -33.57 9.86
C ARG A 503 9.40 -33.50 10.14
N MET A 504 8.74 -34.64 10.33
CA MET A 504 7.32 -34.75 10.60
C MET A 504 7.05 -34.60 12.09
N GLN A 505 6.94 -33.35 12.53
CA GLN A 505 6.59 -33.01 13.91
C GLN A 505 5.13 -32.60 13.94
N LEU A 506 4.26 -33.56 14.24
CA LEU A 506 2.84 -33.33 14.39
C LEU A 506 2.44 -33.68 15.82
N LEU A 507 1.68 -32.79 16.46
CA LEU A 507 0.88 -33.15 17.61
C LEU A 507 -0.22 -34.13 17.16
N LEU A 508 -0.09 -35.40 17.54
CA LEU A 508 -1.09 -36.43 17.30
C LEU A 508 -1.82 -36.75 18.61
N ILE A 509 -3.14 -36.60 18.62
CA ILE A 509 -3.97 -36.96 19.78
C ILE A 509 -4.26 -38.47 19.69
N GLY A 510 -3.65 -39.23 20.60
CA GLY A 510 -3.64 -40.70 20.58
C GLY A 510 -4.86 -41.35 21.24
N THR A 511 -6.04 -41.21 20.62
CA THR A 511 -7.22 -41.97 21.05
C THR A 511 -7.96 -42.55 19.86
N ASP A 512 -8.08 -43.88 19.79
CA ASP A 512 -9.00 -44.55 18.88
C ASP A 512 -10.44 -44.22 19.32
N ALA A 513 -11.12 -43.37 18.56
CA ALA A 513 -12.52 -43.07 18.79
C ALA A 513 -13.35 -44.32 18.48
N THR A 514 -13.85 -45.00 19.51
CA THR A 514 -14.84 -46.07 19.38
C THR A 514 -16.21 -45.58 19.83
N SER A 515 -17.22 -45.77 18.99
CA SER A 515 -18.63 -45.53 19.33
C SER A 515 -19.20 -46.62 20.25
N SER A 516 -18.42 -47.64 20.59
CA SER A 516 -18.81 -48.76 21.46
C SER A 516 -17.61 -49.24 22.28
N PRO A 517 -17.08 -48.43 23.21
CA PRO A 517 -15.98 -48.84 24.07
C PRO A 517 -16.40 -49.99 24.98
N THR A 518 -15.50 -50.95 25.19
CA THR A 518 -15.64 -51.90 26.30
C THR A 518 -15.60 -51.14 27.64
N VAL A 519 -16.13 -51.73 28.72
CA VAL A 519 -16.09 -51.11 30.06
C VAL A 519 -14.66 -50.77 30.49
N ALA A 520 -13.68 -51.61 30.15
CA ALA A 520 -12.27 -51.36 30.43
C ALA A 520 -11.73 -50.15 29.65
N GLN A 521 -12.01 -50.07 28.35
CA GLN A 521 -11.62 -48.91 27.52
C GLN A 521 -12.29 -47.62 28.00
N ALA A 522 -13.58 -47.67 28.38
CA ALA A 522 -14.29 -46.52 28.94
C ALA A 522 -13.69 -46.06 30.27
N ALA A 523 -13.30 -46.99 31.15
CA ALA A 523 -12.61 -46.67 32.40
C ALA A 523 -11.22 -46.04 32.15
N GLU A 524 -10.47 -46.54 31.18
CA GLU A 524 -9.19 -45.98 30.75
C GLU A 524 -9.36 -44.55 30.20
N LEU A 525 -10.29 -44.34 29.26
CA LEU A 525 -10.61 -43.02 28.70
C LEU A 525 -11.10 -42.05 29.79
N THR A 526 -11.88 -42.53 30.77
CA THR A 526 -12.34 -41.72 31.91
C THR A 526 -11.15 -41.31 32.79
N ALA A 527 -10.23 -42.23 33.09
CA ALA A 527 -9.02 -41.90 33.85
C ALA A 527 -8.13 -40.90 33.10
N MET A 528 -8.04 -41.01 31.77
CA MET A 528 -7.32 -40.06 30.92
C MET A 528 -7.99 -38.66 30.92
N SER A 529 -9.32 -38.59 30.98
CA SER A 529 -10.08 -37.33 30.90
C SER A 529 -9.85 -36.32 32.03
N ILE A 530 -9.22 -36.75 33.14
CA ILE A 530 -8.84 -35.87 34.26
C ILE A 530 -7.72 -34.90 33.83
N LYS A 531 -6.94 -35.27 32.81
CA LYS A 531 -5.87 -34.43 32.27
C LYS A 531 -6.38 -33.69 31.02
N PRO A 532 -6.15 -32.37 30.90
CA PRO A 532 -6.35 -31.66 29.65
C PRO A 532 -5.57 -32.33 28.51
N GLN A 533 -6.15 -32.31 27.30
CA GLN A 533 -5.42 -32.72 26.10
C GLN A 533 -4.30 -31.73 25.80
N PRO A 534 -3.15 -32.17 25.26
CA PRO A 534 -2.10 -31.26 24.82
C PRO A 534 -2.63 -30.32 23.73
N THR A 535 -2.22 -29.05 23.78
CA THR A 535 -2.62 -28.02 22.80
C THR A 535 -1.52 -27.75 21.78
N VAL A 536 -1.86 -27.19 20.60
CA VAL A 536 -0.83 -26.74 19.64
C VAL A 536 0.06 -25.68 20.25
N SER A 537 -0.50 -24.81 21.11
CA SER A 537 0.27 -23.80 21.84
C SER A 537 1.36 -24.44 22.73
N GLU A 538 1.01 -25.40 23.59
CA GLU A 538 2.00 -26.11 24.42
C GLU A 538 2.99 -26.92 23.60
N PHE A 539 2.52 -27.48 22.47
CA PHE A 539 3.41 -28.15 21.53
C PHE A 539 4.47 -27.16 21.01
N ILE A 540 4.09 -25.96 20.59
CA ILE A 540 5.04 -24.93 20.14
C ILE A 540 6.02 -24.54 21.25
N ASP A 541 5.60 -24.43 22.52
CA ASP A 541 6.52 -24.12 23.64
C ASP A 541 7.64 -25.17 23.81
N GLY A 542 7.37 -26.41 23.40
CA GLY A 542 8.37 -27.49 23.38
C GLY A 542 9.30 -27.49 22.16
N ALA A 543 9.13 -26.58 21.19
CA ALA A 543 9.85 -26.64 19.91
C ALA A 543 11.37 -26.52 20.08
N SER A 544 11.85 -25.68 21.01
CA SER A 544 13.29 -25.52 21.28
C SER A 544 13.96 -26.79 21.83
N LYS A 545 13.17 -27.69 22.45
CA LYS A 545 13.63 -29.00 22.91
C LYS A 545 13.61 -30.04 21.80
N ARG A 546 12.60 -30.00 20.92
CA ARG A 546 12.49 -30.90 19.77
C ARG A 546 13.48 -30.58 18.66
N GLN A 547 13.73 -29.30 18.42
CA GLN A 547 14.63 -28.75 17.40
C GLN A 547 15.43 -27.59 17.99
N PRO A 548 16.53 -27.85 18.70
CA PRO A 548 17.35 -26.79 19.27
C PRO A 548 18.05 -25.98 18.17
N ILE A 549 18.02 -24.64 18.28
CA ILE A 549 18.75 -23.74 17.39
C ILE A 549 20.11 -23.39 18.03
N PRO A 550 21.25 -23.61 17.35
CA PRO A 550 22.58 -23.35 17.94
C PRO A 550 22.84 -21.86 18.23
N VAL A 551 23.14 -21.57 19.51
CA VAL A 551 23.48 -20.21 20.00
C VAL A 551 24.92 -20.10 20.51
N ALA A 552 25.74 -21.14 20.32
CA ALA A 552 27.14 -21.12 20.74
C ALA A 552 27.94 -20.10 19.90
N ALA A 553 28.65 -19.19 20.58
CA ALA A 553 29.39 -18.09 19.96
C ALA A 553 30.80 -17.89 20.54
N ALA A 554 31.41 -18.95 21.07
CA ALA A 554 32.76 -18.89 21.62
C ALA A 554 33.76 -18.43 20.55
N GLY A 555 34.53 -17.38 20.83
CA GLY A 555 35.52 -16.80 19.91
C GLY A 555 34.93 -15.93 18.79
N VAL A 556 33.61 -15.70 18.76
CA VAL A 556 32.98 -14.77 17.81
C VAL A 556 33.04 -13.36 18.35
N LYS A 557 33.42 -12.40 17.50
CA LYS A 557 33.49 -10.98 17.86
C LYS A 557 32.09 -10.38 18.08
N THR A 558 32.03 -9.40 18.97
CA THR A 558 30.85 -8.56 19.18
C THR A 558 30.84 -7.37 18.21
N ILE A 559 29.66 -6.80 17.96
CA ILE A 559 29.53 -5.54 17.19
C ILE A 559 30.29 -4.38 17.84
N ASP A 560 30.49 -4.40 19.17
CA ASP A 560 31.27 -3.38 19.87
C ASP A 560 32.77 -3.49 19.57
N GLU A 561 33.29 -4.70 19.39
CA GLU A 561 34.70 -4.93 19.04
C GLU A 561 35.00 -4.58 17.58
N ILE A 562 34.01 -4.70 16.68
CA ILE A 562 34.12 -4.30 15.27
C ILE A 562 33.92 -2.78 15.12
N GLY A 563 33.03 -2.21 15.93
CA GLY A 563 32.56 -0.84 15.80
C GLY A 563 31.52 -0.67 14.69
N PHE A 564 30.71 0.38 14.80
CA PHE A 564 29.73 0.75 13.76
C PHE A 564 29.62 2.28 13.65
N LYS A 565 29.34 2.76 12.44
CA LYS A 565 29.17 4.19 12.17
C LYS A 565 27.73 4.60 12.47
N GLN A 566 27.58 5.72 13.17
CA GLN A 566 26.28 6.36 13.29
C GLN A 566 25.88 6.96 11.93
N PRO A 567 24.57 6.98 11.60
CA PRO A 567 24.09 7.67 10.42
C PRO A 567 24.51 9.14 10.45
N ALA A 568 24.91 9.68 9.30
CA ALA A 568 25.17 11.10 9.18
C ALA A 568 23.86 11.87 9.41
N THR A 569 23.91 12.92 10.23
CA THR A 569 22.76 13.82 10.39
C THR A 569 22.52 14.55 9.07
N PRO A 570 21.34 14.38 8.44
CA PRO A 570 21.02 15.09 7.21
C PRO A 570 21.14 16.61 7.42
N GLN A 571 21.75 17.31 6.46
CA GLN A 571 21.88 18.76 6.52
C GLN A 571 20.81 19.40 5.63
N PRO A 572 20.05 20.39 6.14
CA PRO A 572 19.12 21.13 5.30
C PRO A 572 19.87 21.93 4.23
N GLY A 573 19.24 22.12 3.08
CA GLY A 573 19.69 23.05 2.06
C GLY A 573 19.47 24.51 2.49
N ALA A 574 19.66 25.44 1.55
CA ALA A 574 19.41 26.86 1.81
C ALA A 574 17.93 27.09 2.18
N ALA A 575 17.71 27.92 3.22
CA ALA A 575 16.37 28.22 3.69
C ALA A 575 15.53 28.88 2.59
N MET A 576 14.24 28.52 2.53
CA MET A 576 13.30 29.18 1.64
C MET A 576 12.82 30.49 2.27
N ASN A 577 12.81 31.57 1.49
CA ASN A 577 12.33 32.87 1.92
C ASN A 577 11.81 33.71 0.73
N VAL A 578 11.15 34.81 1.04
CA VAL A 578 10.79 35.83 0.04
C VAL A 578 11.92 36.85 -0.07
N GLN A 579 12.45 37.06 -1.28
CA GLN A 579 13.48 38.05 -1.59
C GLN A 579 13.09 38.80 -2.85
N ASN A 580 12.99 40.13 -2.76
CA ASN A 580 12.60 40.98 -3.89
C ASN A 580 11.33 40.42 -4.60
N GLY A 581 10.32 40.05 -3.81
CA GLY A 581 9.05 39.46 -4.26
C GLY A 581 9.16 38.14 -5.04
N TRP A 582 10.29 37.45 -4.94
CA TRP A 582 10.49 36.09 -5.41
C TRP A 582 10.54 35.13 -4.23
N LEU A 583 9.98 33.94 -4.39
CA LEU A 583 10.27 32.81 -3.52
C LEU A 583 11.59 32.19 -3.97
N VAL A 584 12.57 32.20 -3.09
CA VAL A 584 13.93 31.73 -3.37
C VAL A 584 14.37 30.70 -2.34
N ARG A 585 15.35 29.86 -2.73
CA ARG A 585 16.23 29.16 -1.79
C ARG A 585 17.66 29.62 -2.04
N GLY A 586 18.28 30.21 -1.02
CA GLY A 586 19.50 30.98 -1.21
C GLY A 586 19.23 32.16 -2.15
N ASN A 587 19.92 32.22 -3.29
CA ASN A 587 19.68 33.26 -4.30
C ASN A 587 18.97 32.75 -5.57
N ALA A 588 18.49 31.51 -5.58
CA ALA A 588 17.85 30.92 -6.75
C ALA A 588 16.32 30.99 -6.63
N VAL A 589 15.65 31.55 -7.64
CA VAL A 589 14.18 31.52 -7.74
C VAL A 589 13.69 30.08 -7.88
N LEU A 590 12.65 29.72 -7.14
CA LEU A 590 12.02 28.41 -7.26
C LEU A 590 11.11 28.36 -8.49
N THR A 591 11.42 27.45 -9.42
CA THR A 591 10.68 27.21 -10.66
C THR A 591 10.53 25.72 -10.92
N GLY A 592 9.47 25.33 -11.63
CA GLY A 592 9.21 23.94 -12.02
C GLY A 592 7.73 23.58 -11.97
N THR A 593 7.44 22.33 -12.31
CA THR A 593 6.09 21.77 -12.23
C THR A 593 5.69 21.49 -10.78
N ARG A 594 4.40 21.20 -10.56
CA ARG A 594 3.84 20.86 -9.26
C ARG A 594 3.16 19.50 -9.30
N ALA A 595 3.28 18.73 -8.22
CA ALA A 595 2.53 17.50 -8.00
C ALA A 595 1.47 17.74 -6.93
N GLU A 596 0.46 16.89 -6.87
CA GLU A 596 -0.65 17.00 -5.92
C GLU A 596 -1.05 15.62 -5.38
N SER A 597 -1.54 15.59 -4.14
CA SER A 597 -2.12 14.38 -3.57
C SER A 597 -3.47 14.03 -4.22
N PRO A 598 -3.73 12.74 -4.48
CA PRO A 598 -5.05 12.28 -4.91
C PRO A 598 -6.07 12.46 -3.79
N TRP A 599 -7.31 12.81 -4.16
CA TRP A 599 -8.37 13.09 -3.19
C TRP A 599 -8.95 11.82 -2.53
N TRP A 600 -8.93 10.68 -3.23
CA TRP A 600 -9.52 9.40 -2.79
C TRP A 600 -9.15 8.19 -3.68
N SER A 601 -8.71 8.43 -4.93
CA SER A 601 -8.49 7.38 -5.91
C SER A 601 -7.17 6.64 -5.71
N GLY A 602 -7.16 5.30 -5.82
CA GLY A 602 -5.97 4.48 -5.73
C GLY A 602 -6.30 2.98 -5.74
N ASN A 603 -5.39 2.12 -6.18
CA ASN A 603 -5.61 0.68 -6.18
C ASN A 603 -4.28 -0.02 -5.91
N PRO A 604 -4.13 -0.74 -4.78
CA PRO A 604 -2.85 -1.31 -4.39
C PRO A 604 -2.54 -2.61 -5.15
N ARG A 605 -3.51 -3.16 -5.90
CA ARG A 605 -3.29 -4.35 -6.72
C ARG A 605 -2.29 -4.04 -7.83
N ARG A 606 -1.53 -5.05 -8.27
CA ARG A 606 -0.45 -4.95 -9.28
C ARG A 606 -0.80 -4.17 -10.54
N TYR A 607 -2.04 -4.29 -11.05
CA TYR A 607 -2.47 -3.54 -12.25
C TYR A 607 -2.78 -2.06 -11.97
N GLY A 608 -3.08 -1.70 -10.72
CA GLY A 608 -3.37 -0.34 -10.29
C GLY A 608 -2.11 0.50 -10.02
N VAL A 609 -1.08 -0.11 -9.44
CA VAL A 609 0.13 0.61 -8.99
C VAL A 609 0.95 1.21 -10.13
N VAL A 610 0.90 0.63 -11.33
CA VAL A 610 1.65 1.09 -12.52
C VAL A 610 1.39 2.58 -12.81
N ASN A 611 0.13 2.99 -12.73
CA ASN A 611 -0.33 4.35 -13.04
C ASN A 611 -0.66 5.17 -11.79
N ALA A 612 -0.23 4.72 -10.61
CA ALA A 612 -0.52 5.42 -9.37
C ALA A 612 0.14 6.80 -9.32
N LYS A 613 -0.62 7.79 -8.82
CA LYS A 613 -0.08 9.10 -8.43
C LYS A 613 0.58 9.00 -7.04
N PRO A 614 1.68 9.74 -6.81
CA PRO A 614 2.31 9.81 -5.49
C PRO A 614 1.34 10.39 -4.45
N ALA A 615 1.41 9.91 -3.21
CA ALA A 615 0.61 10.42 -2.10
C ALA A 615 1.37 10.31 -0.77
N ILE A 616 1.57 11.43 -0.08
CA ILE A 616 2.38 11.45 1.16
C ILE A 616 1.72 10.64 2.28
N THR A 617 0.39 10.67 2.34
CA THR A 617 -0.42 10.13 3.45
C THR A 617 -1.25 8.90 3.06
N ARG A 618 -0.90 8.24 1.94
CA ARG A 618 -1.46 6.93 1.58
C ARG A 618 -0.75 5.85 2.39
N PHE A 619 -1.53 4.98 3.03
CA PHE A 619 -1.03 3.86 3.82
C PHE A 619 -1.58 2.53 3.29
N ILE A 620 -0.65 1.65 2.91
CA ILE A 620 -0.84 0.22 2.70
C ILE A 620 -0.03 -0.52 3.79
N PRO A 621 -0.69 -1.22 4.70
CA PRO A 621 -0.01 -1.97 5.76
C PRO A 621 1.02 -2.95 5.20
N GLY A 622 2.27 -2.85 5.68
CA GLY A 622 3.34 -3.80 5.34
C GLY A 622 3.98 -3.64 3.95
N GLU A 623 3.50 -2.72 3.12
CA GLU A 623 3.99 -2.55 1.76
C GLU A 623 4.42 -1.11 1.48
N THR A 624 5.64 -0.93 0.95
CA THR A 624 6.22 0.38 0.63
C THR A 624 6.60 0.45 -0.85
N GLY A 625 6.33 1.58 -1.49
CA GLY A 625 6.64 1.82 -2.90
C GLY A 625 5.58 2.66 -3.60
N LYS A 626 5.84 3.00 -4.86
CA LYS A 626 4.95 3.83 -5.67
C LYS A 626 3.54 3.22 -5.75
N GLY A 627 2.53 3.99 -5.33
CA GLY A 627 1.13 3.54 -5.35
C GLY A 627 0.71 2.66 -4.18
N LEU A 628 1.67 2.28 -3.33
CA LEU A 628 1.46 1.61 -2.04
C LEU A 628 1.63 2.64 -0.92
N THR A 629 2.32 2.33 0.17
CA THR A 629 2.85 3.36 1.06
C THR A 629 4.06 4.01 0.38
N ASP A 630 3.92 5.20 -0.22
CA ASP A 630 5.01 5.81 -0.99
C ASP A 630 6.28 6.01 -0.12
N ASP A 631 7.44 5.59 -0.65
CA ASP A 631 8.76 5.90 -0.09
C ASP A 631 9.06 7.38 -0.37
N LEU A 632 9.17 8.19 0.70
CA LEU A 632 9.32 9.64 0.55
C LEU A 632 10.68 10.04 -0.01
N CYS A 633 11.74 9.26 0.21
CA CYS A 633 13.04 9.50 -0.39
C CYS A 633 12.99 9.29 -1.90
N GLU A 634 12.47 8.15 -2.36
CA GLU A 634 12.32 7.85 -3.80
C GLU A 634 11.34 8.80 -4.49
N MET A 635 10.25 9.17 -3.80
CA MET A 635 9.27 10.13 -4.28
C MET A 635 9.91 11.50 -4.51
N THR A 636 10.69 12.01 -3.54
CA THR A 636 11.36 13.32 -3.67
C THR A 636 12.51 13.30 -4.68
N ASP A 637 13.22 12.17 -4.84
CA ASP A 637 14.20 11.98 -5.90
C ASP A 637 13.55 12.02 -7.29
N THR A 638 12.40 11.37 -7.43
CA THR A 638 11.60 11.42 -8.66
C THR A 638 11.13 12.85 -8.96
N MET A 639 10.73 13.61 -7.94
CA MET A 639 10.35 15.01 -8.10
C MET A 639 11.51 15.85 -8.63
N MET A 640 12.71 15.73 -8.05
CA MET A 640 13.91 16.43 -8.54
C MET A 640 14.22 16.06 -10.00
N ALA A 641 14.20 14.77 -10.33
CA ALA A 641 14.48 14.27 -11.68
C ALA A 641 13.47 14.79 -12.73
N LYS A 642 12.22 15.04 -12.33
CA LYS A 642 11.16 15.56 -13.20
C LYS A 642 11.02 17.08 -13.18
N HIS A 643 11.89 17.79 -12.46
CA HIS A 643 11.75 19.22 -12.21
C HIS A 643 10.36 19.59 -11.64
N GLN A 644 9.88 18.75 -10.71
CA GLN A 644 8.70 19.02 -9.87
C GLN A 644 9.17 19.69 -8.57
N VAL A 645 8.96 21.01 -8.45
CA VAL A 645 9.51 21.80 -7.36
C VAL A 645 8.63 21.79 -6.10
N ALA A 646 7.32 21.62 -6.27
CA ALA A 646 6.38 21.66 -5.16
C ALA A 646 5.41 20.48 -5.17
N PHE A 647 4.97 20.08 -3.98
CA PHE A 647 3.92 19.10 -3.77
C PHE A 647 2.76 19.72 -2.98
N GLU A 648 1.55 19.71 -3.55
CA GLU A 648 0.34 20.21 -2.89
C GLU A 648 -0.37 19.10 -2.11
N GLN A 649 -0.50 19.31 -0.80
CA GLN A 649 -1.12 18.38 0.13
C GLN A 649 -2.39 18.95 0.74
N ASN A 650 -3.48 18.19 0.66
CA ASN A 650 -4.69 18.30 1.48
C ASN A 650 -5.01 16.91 2.06
N TYR A 651 -5.79 16.81 3.14
CA TYR A 651 -6.30 15.51 3.57
C TYR A 651 -7.39 15.00 2.62
N ALA A 652 -7.53 13.68 2.47
CA ALA A 652 -8.44 13.04 1.53
C ALA A 652 -9.93 13.25 1.86
N LEU A 653 -10.82 12.96 0.90
CA LEU A 653 -12.27 13.03 1.11
C LEU A 653 -12.76 12.01 2.14
N TRP A 654 -12.17 10.82 2.15
CA TRP A 654 -12.51 9.75 3.08
C TRP A 654 -11.31 8.84 3.30
N TYR A 655 -11.39 8.09 4.40
CA TYR A 655 -10.34 7.19 4.86
C TYR A 655 -10.16 5.95 3.97
N GLU A 656 -11.24 5.39 3.45
CA GLU A 656 -11.27 4.02 2.90
C GLU A 656 -12.14 3.87 1.64
N ARG A 657 -11.88 2.82 0.85
CA ARG A 657 -12.33 2.72 -0.55
C ARG A 657 -13.79 2.33 -0.77
N ARG A 658 -14.53 1.83 0.22
CA ARG A 658 -15.98 1.54 0.05
C ARG A 658 -16.75 2.81 -0.33
N ARG A 659 -16.31 3.99 0.16
CA ARG A 659 -16.92 5.28 -0.16
C ARG A 659 -16.67 5.78 -1.58
N ASP A 660 -15.88 5.08 -2.38
CA ASP A 660 -15.77 5.32 -3.81
C ASP A 660 -17.09 5.17 -4.57
N ASP A 661 -18.05 4.43 -4.00
CA ASP A 661 -19.44 4.37 -4.48
C ASP A 661 -20.17 5.73 -4.45
N HIS A 662 -19.60 6.72 -3.77
CA HIS A 662 -20.18 8.05 -3.54
C HIS A 662 -21.56 7.99 -2.87
N GLU A 663 -21.75 7.01 -1.99
CA GLU A 663 -22.97 6.88 -1.19
C GLU A 663 -22.90 7.65 0.13
N ARG A 664 -24.06 7.84 0.77
CA ARG A 664 -24.18 8.51 2.09
C ARG A 664 -24.50 7.54 3.23
N ILE A 665 -24.66 6.26 2.90
CA ILE A 665 -25.12 5.23 3.84
C ILE A 665 -24.06 4.87 4.89
N ARG A 666 -24.52 4.42 6.05
CA ARG A 666 -23.68 3.83 7.08
C ARG A 666 -23.17 2.48 6.60
N ARG A 667 -21.90 2.17 6.87
CA ARG A 667 -21.33 0.84 6.59
C ARG A 667 -21.79 -0.16 7.66
N ILE A 668 -21.98 -1.41 7.26
CA ILE A 668 -22.51 -2.47 8.14
C ILE A 668 -21.51 -2.85 9.25
N ASP A 669 -20.22 -2.71 8.95
CA ASP A 669 -19.10 -3.08 9.82
C ASP A 669 -17.84 -2.25 9.51
N GLY A 670 -16.78 -2.51 10.27
CA GLY A 670 -15.45 -1.91 10.10
C GLY A 670 -14.57 -2.56 9.03
N ASP A 671 -15.08 -3.40 8.11
CA ASP A 671 -14.27 -4.01 7.03
C ASP A 671 -13.87 -2.98 5.95
N VAL A 672 -13.00 -2.06 6.35
CA VAL A 672 -12.50 -0.94 5.53
C VAL A 672 -11.50 -1.42 4.48
N TRP A 673 -11.51 -0.78 3.30
CA TRP A 673 -10.70 -1.22 2.16
C TRP A 673 -9.54 -0.27 1.81
N THR A 674 -8.36 -0.83 1.53
CA THR A 674 -7.14 -0.09 1.18
C THR A 674 -7.07 0.35 -0.29
N PRO A 675 -6.32 1.42 -0.63
CA PRO A 675 -5.49 2.24 0.26
C PRO A 675 -6.25 2.99 1.33
N PHE A 676 -5.63 3.07 2.53
CA PHE A 676 -6.08 3.99 3.55
C PHE A 676 -5.50 5.37 3.26
N TYR A 677 -6.36 6.36 3.13
CA TYR A 677 -5.96 7.76 3.07
C TYR A 677 -6.08 8.34 4.47
N GLU A 678 -4.98 8.31 5.20
CA GLU A 678 -4.96 8.70 6.61
C GLU A 678 -5.38 10.17 6.76
N LEU A 679 -6.17 10.42 7.81
CA LEU A 679 -6.73 11.72 8.12
C LEU A 679 -6.00 12.35 9.32
N PRO A 680 -6.08 13.68 9.51
CA PRO A 680 -5.28 14.40 10.51
C PRO A 680 -5.61 14.09 11.98
N PHE A 681 -6.78 13.51 12.24
CA PHE A 681 -7.32 13.28 13.59
C PHE A 681 -7.17 11.81 13.99
N ALA A 682 -6.85 11.57 15.27
CA ALA A 682 -6.73 10.22 15.78
C ALA A 682 -8.11 9.59 16.03
N ARG A 683 -8.18 8.28 15.83
CA ARG A 683 -9.31 7.46 16.29
C ARG A 683 -9.27 7.40 17.82
N SER A 684 -10.44 7.40 18.45
CA SER A 684 -10.58 7.50 19.91
C SER A 684 -10.59 6.15 20.62
N GLY A 685 -10.80 5.05 19.89
CA GLY A 685 -11.09 3.74 20.46
C GLY A 685 -12.49 3.64 21.10
N LYS A 686 -13.32 4.69 20.98
CA LYS A 686 -14.66 4.78 21.59
C LYS A 686 -15.76 4.87 20.53
N ASP A 687 -16.91 4.29 20.86
CA ASP A 687 -18.09 4.22 20.00
C ASP A 687 -17.79 3.69 18.59
N THR A 688 -18.74 3.85 17.67
CA THR A 688 -18.62 3.47 16.26
C THR A 688 -19.00 4.65 15.37
N ALA A 689 -18.15 4.97 14.39
CA ALA A 689 -18.33 5.98 13.36
C ALA A 689 -19.13 5.43 12.17
N TRP A 690 -19.40 6.28 11.19
CA TRP A 690 -20.23 5.93 10.02
C TRP A 690 -19.63 4.85 9.10
N ASP A 691 -18.31 4.66 9.19
CA ASP A 691 -17.53 3.65 8.48
C ASP A 691 -17.34 2.34 9.26
N GLY A 692 -17.87 2.24 10.48
CA GLY A 692 -17.79 1.03 11.31
C GLY A 692 -16.54 0.92 12.20
N LEU A 693 -15.58 1.84 12.10
CA LEU A 693 -14.44 1.94 13.03
C LEU A 693 -14.79 2.85 14.23
N SER A 694 -13.90 3.04 15.20
CA SER A 694 -14.18 3.98 16.30
C SER A 694 -14.32 5.43 15.84
N LYS A 695 -14.99 6.27 16.63
CA LYS A 695 -15.09 7.71 16.35
C LYS A 695 -13.74 8.40 16.47
N TYR A 696 -13.55 9.50 15.76
CA TYR A 696 -12.41 10.39 15.91
C TYR A 696 -12.49 11.20 17.22
N ASP A 697 -11.32 11.60 17.73
CA ASP A 697 -11.20 12.68 18.70
C ASP A 697 -10.50 13.86 18.03
N LEU A 698 -11.25 14.92 17.72
CA LEU A 698 -10.75 16.10 17.03
C LEU A 698 -9.75 16.93 17.87
N THR A 699 -9.56 16.58 19.14
CA THR A 699 -8.52 17.18 20.01
C THR A 699 -7.23 16.36 20.05
N LYS A 700 -7.22 15.17 19.42
CA LYS A 700 -6.06 14.30 19.29
C LYS A 700 -5.70 14.12 17.82
N TYR A 701 -4.41 14.11 17.53
CA TYR A 701 -3.91 14.11 16.16
C TYR A 701 -3.30 12.77 15.79
N ASN A 702 -3.51 12.35 14.54
CA ASN A 702 -2.96 11.11 14.01
C ASN A 702 -1.44 11.25 13.83
N HIS A 703 -0.67 10.63 14.73
CA HIS A 703 0.79 10.75 14.73
C HIS A 703 1.39 10.35 13.38
N TRP A 704 0.94 9.26 12.77
CA TRP A 704 1.47 8.78 11.49
C TRP A 704 1.25 9.78 10.35
N TYR A 705 0.06 10.38 10.25
CA TYR A 705 -0.25 11.40 9.25
C TYR A 705 0.71 12.60 9.35
N TRP A 706 0.84 13.16 10.56
CA TRP A 706 1.64 14.36 10.79
C TRP A 706 3.15 14.09 10.67
N ASN A 707 3.61 12.93 11.16
CA ASN A 707 5.00 12.48 10.99
C ASN A 707 5.35 12.28 9.52
N ARG A 708 4.47 11.69 8.71
CA ARG A 708 4.68 11.54 7.25
C ARG A 708 4.84 12.90 6.55
N LEU A 709 4.00 13.87 6.88
CA LEU A 709 4.14 15.22 6.33
C LEU A 709 5.44 15.88 6.79
N LYS A 710 5.83 15.70 8.05
CA LYS A 710 7.09 16.23 8.60
C LYS A 710 8.30 15.63 7.88
N GLN A 711 8.33 14.31 7.69
CA GLN A 711 9.37 13.62 6.93
C GLN A 711 9.49 14.16 5.49
N PHE A 712 8.36 14.39 4.82
CA PHE A 712 8.37 15.02 3.50
C PHE A 712 8.94 16.45 3.55
N ALA A 713 8.52 17.27 4.52
CA ALA A 713 9.03 18.64 4.68
C ALA A 713 10.54 18.66 4.98
N ASP A 714 11.05 17.72 5.79
CA ASP A 714 12.48 17.57 6.07
C ASP A 714 13.27 17.21 4.81
N LEU A 715 12.74 16.28 4.00
CA LEU A 715 13.34 15.95 2.69
C LEU A 715 13.26 17.13 1.72
N ALA A 716 12.16 17.89 1.74
CA ALA A 716 12.00 19.07 0.93
C ALA A 716 13.04 20.15 1.28
N ASP A 717 13.32 20.35 2.57
CA ASP A 717 14.37 21.26 3.03
C ASP A 717 15.77 20.80 2.63
N GLN A 718 16.04 19.50 2.63
CA GLN A 718 17.32 18.94 2.15
C GLN A 718 17.48 19.07 0.62
N LYS A 719 16.40 18.86 -0.13
CA LYS A 719 16.43 18.69 -1.59
C LYS A 719 16.00 19.94 -2.37
N GLY A 720 15.73 21.04 -1.68
CA GLY A 720 15.30 22.30 -2.30
C GLY A 720 13.87 22.26 -2.86
N LEU A 721 13.01 21.38 -2.34
CA LEU A 721 11.61 21.26 -2.72
C LEU A 721 10.71 22.07 -1.78
N VAL A 722 9.41 22.09 -2.09
CA VAL A 722 8.38 22.82 -1.35
C VAL A 722 7.18 21.92 -1.04
N LEU A 723 6.70 21.95 0.20
CA LEU A 723 5.39 21.44 0.58
C LEU A 723 4.39 22.61 0.58
N VAL A 724 3.36 22.55 -0.26
CA VAL A 724 2.21 23.45 -0.17
C VAL A 724 1.15 22.74 0.67
N HIS A 725 1.04 23.14 1.93
CA HIS A 725 0.14 22.53 2.89
C HIS A 725 -1.19 23.28 2.93
N GLN A 726 -2.23 22.62 2.43
CA GLN A 726 -3.61 23.10 2.49
C GLN A 726 -4.20 22.65 3.84
N ASN A 727 -4.39 23.57 4.78
CA ASN A 727 -4.82 23.21 6.13
C ASN A 727 -6.19 22.52 6.12
N TYR A 728 -7.11 22.99 5.29
CA TYR A 728 -8.44 22.42 5.11
C TYR A 728 -8.66 21.85 3.70
N PHE A 729 -9.73 21.08 3.56
CA PHE A 729 -10.25 20.68 2.27
C PHE A 729 -11.75 20.96 2.18
N GLN A 730 -12.10 22.12 1.61
CA GLN A 730 -13.46 22.64 1.55
C GLN A 730 -14.42 21.73 0.78
N HIS A 731 -13.92 20.93 -0.15
CA HIS A 731 -14.73 20.01 -0.95
C HIS A 731 -15.54 19.01 -0.10
N ASN A 732 -15.14 18.78 1.17
CA ASN A 732 -15.89 17.94 2.12
C ASN A 732 -17.20 18.55 2.61
N ILE A 733 -17.32 19.88 2.57
CA ILE A 733 -18.43 20.63 3.15
C ILE A 733 -19.30 21.34 2.10
N ILE A 734 -18.93 21.21 0.82
CA ILE A 734 -19.68 21.73 -0.33
C ILE A 734 -19.84 20.61 -1.37
N GLU A 735 -20.84 20.70 -2.23
CA GLU A 735 -21.04 19.83 -3.39
C GLU A 735 -21.71 18.46 -3.15
N ALA A 736 -21.16 17.49 -2.41
CA ALA A 736 -21.76 16.14 -2.37
C ALA A 736 -21.81 15.50 -0.99
N GLY A 737 -22.96 14.89 -0.67
CA GLY A 737 -23.21 14.30 0.65
C GLY A 737 -22.27 13.18 1.04
N ALA A 738 -21.74 12.44 0.06
CA ALA A 738 -20.74 11.40 0.29
C ALA A 738 -19.43 11.94 0.86
N HIS A 739 -19.02 13.15 0.46
CA HIS A 739 -17.80 13.78 0.97
C HIS A 739 -17.94 14.16 2.46
N TYR A 740 -19.17 14.45 2.88
CA TYR A 740 -19.52 14.78 4.27
C TYR A 740 -19.83 13.54 5.13
N ALA A 741 -20.21 12.42 4.51
CA ALA A 741 -20.72 11.23 5.21
C ALA A 741 -19.74 10.68 6.24
N ASP A 742 -18.47 10.54 5.83
CA ASP A 742 -17.37 10.03 6.67
C ASP A 742 -16.44 11.16 7.17
N PHE A 743 -16.84 12.43 6.95
CA PHE A 743 -16.03 13.58 7.34
C PHE A 743 -15.83 13.61 8.87
N PRO A 744 -14.58 13.72 9.40
CA PRO A 744 -14.33 13.63 10.84
C PRO A 744 -15.11 14.62 11.70
N TRP A 745 -15.39 15.83 11.17
CA TRP A 745 -16.08 16.87 11.94
C TRP A 745 -17.59 16.65 12.07
N ARG A 746 -18.16 15.72 11.30
CA ARG A 746 -19.56 15.34 11.42
C ARG A 746 -19.83 14.68 12.80
N PRO A 747 -20.88 15.08 13.56
CA PRO A 747 -21.09 14.63 14.94
C PRO A 747 -21.11 13.13 15.16
N VAL A 748 -21.64 12.35 14.21
CA VAL A 748 -21.64 10.87 14.35
C VAL A 748 -20.26 10.24 14.19
N ASN A 749 -19.29 10.97 13.65
CA ASN A 749 -17.92 10.50 13.41
C ASN A 749 -16.92 10.95 14.47
N ASN A 750 -17.30 11.79 15.44
CA ASN A 750 -16.41 12.25 16.50
C ASN A 750 -17.06 12.31 17.88
N ILE A 751 -16.24 12.44 18.92
CA ILE A 751 -16.68 12.53 20.32
C ILE A 751 -16.73 13.98 20.86
N ASN A 752 -16.56 14.98 20.00
CA ASN A 752 -16.30 16.37 20.39
C ASN A 752 -17.53 17.29 20.36
N ASN A 753 -18.72 16.75 20.05
CA ASN A 753 -19.99 17.49 20.05
C ASN A 753 -19.96 18.76 19.19
N THR A 754 -19.57 18.64 17.91
CA THR A 754 -19.38 19.75 16.97
C THR A 754 -20.65 20.57 16.65
N GLY A 755 -21.83 20.07 17.03
CA GLY A 755 -23.10 20.79 16.95
C GLY A 755 -23.66 20.94 15.53
N PHE A 756 -23.16 20.20 14.55
CA PHE A 756 -23.78 20.14 13.22
C PHE A 756 -25.11 19.34 13.27
N PRO A 757 -26.06 19.60 12.37
CA PRO A 757 -27.32 18.87 12.31
C PRO A 757 -27.14 17.39 11.98
N GLU A 758 -27.93 16.54 12.65
CA GLU A 758 -28.10 15.12 12.36
C GLU A 758 -29.60 14.76 12.31
N PRO A 759 -30.08 13.99 11.32
CA PRO A 759 -29.34 13.55 10.14
C PRO A 759 -28.86 14.74 9.28
N PRO A 760 -27.79 14.60 8.47
CA PRO A 760 -27.27 15.72 7.69
C PRO A 760 -28.33 16.22 6.69
N PRO A 761 -28.43 17.53 6.45
CA PRO A 761 -29.44 18.11 5.57
C PRO A 761 -29.05 17.93 4.10
N TYR A 762 -29.10 16.69 3.59
CA TYR A 762 -28.77 16.39 2.20
C TYR A 762 -29.83 16.97 1.25
N ALA A 763 -29.47 18.02 0.51
CA ALA A 763 -30.35 18.64 -0.48
C ALA A 763 -30.60 17.67 -1.65
N GLY A 764 -31.88 17.33 -1.85
CA GLY A 764 -32.30 16.34 -2.84
C GLY A 764 -31.66 14.96 -2.62
N ASP A 765 -31.38 14.62 -1.36
CA ASP A 765 -30.70 13.39 -0.93
C ASP A 765 -29.30 13.19 -1.54
N LYS A 766 -28.68 14.22 -2.13
CA LYS A 766 -27.40 14.09 -2.85
C LYS A 766 -26.38 15.14 -2.49
N ARG A 767 -26.81 16.38 -2.34
CA ARG A 767 -25.93 17.55 -2.22
C ARG A 767 -25.82 17.96 -0.76
N ILE A 768 -24.71 18.59 -0.39
CA ILE A 768 -24.46 19.07 0.96
C ILE A 768 -23.87 20.49 0.90
N PHE A 769 -24.29 21.33 1.85
CA PHE A 769 -23.87 22.73 1.97
C PHE A 769 -23.71 23.06 3.46
N MET A 770 -22.50 22.84 3.98
CA MET A 770 -22.17 23.03 5.39
C MET A 770 -21.13 24.14 5.62
N ALA A 771 -20.71 24.86 4.57
CA ALA A 771 -19.63 25.83 4.66
C ALA A 771 -19.93 26.98 5.63
N GLU A 772 -21.15 27.51 5.65
CA GLU A 772 -21.53 28.59 6.57
C GLU A 772 -21.43 28.15 8.04
N GLN A 773 -21.95 26.98 8.37
CA GLN A 773 -21.90 26.42 9.73
C GLN A 773 -20.49 26.00 10.12
N PHE A 774 -19.72 25.45 9.17
CA PHE A 774 -18.34 25.02 9.42
C PHE A 774 -17.44 26.23 9.68
N TYR A 775 -17.56 27.29 8.89
CA TYR A 775 -16.75 28.49 9.05
C TYR A 775 -17.31 29.50 10.06
N ASP A 776 -18.36 29.15 10.80
CA ASP A 776 -18.88 29.96 11.90
C ASP A 776 -17.96 29.87 13.13
N VAL A 777 -17.17 30.93 13.31
CA VAL A 777 -16.20 31.09 14.41
C VAL A 777 -16.82 31.70 15.68
N THR A 778 -18.14 31.92 15.70
CA THR A 778 -18.86 32.38 16.90
C THR A 778 -19.34 31.23 17.77
N HIS A 779 -19.49 30.02 17.19
CA HIS A 779 -19.81 28.83 17.95
C HIS A 779 -18.62 28.39 18.84
N PRO A 780 -18.78 28.33 20.17
CA PRO A 780 -17.65 28.20 21.09
C PRO A 780 -16.85 26.91 20.89
N VAL A 781 -17.52 25.78 20.69
CA VAL A 781 -16.84 24.48 20.47
C VAL A 781 -16.06 24.47 19.15
N ARG A 782 -16.71 24.81 18.02
CA ARG A 782 -16.07 24.81 16.69
C ARG A 782 -14.92 25.81 16.62
N ARG A 783 -15.07 26.99 17.22
CA ARG A 783 -14.02 28.00 17.30
C ARG A 783 -12.74 27.43 17.90
N GLU A 784 -12.83 26.77 19.05
CA GLU A 784 -11.66 26.20 19.72
C GLU A 784 -11.06 25.02 18.95
N LEU A 785 -11.90 24.17 18.33
CA LEU A 785 -11.42 23.10 17.46
C LEU A 785 -10.66 23.65 16.24
N HIS A 786 -11.18 24.69 15.57
CA HIS A 786 -10.47 25.34 14.48
C HIS A 786 -9.16 25.97 14.95
N ARG A 787 -9.19 26.69 16.09
CA ARG A 787 -8.00 27.30 16.67
C ARG A 787 -6.92 26.25 16.95
N ALA A 788 -7.28 25.16 17.60
CA ALA A 788 -6.36 24.06 17.92
C ALA A 788 -5.80 23.41 16.65
N TYR A 789 -6.64 23.13 15.66
CA TYR A 789 -6.23 22.49 14.42
C TYR A 789 -5.31 23.39 13.58
N ILE A 790 -5.60 24.69 13.47
CA ILE A 790 -4.72 25.66 12.80
C ILE A 790 -3.33 25.67 13.47
N ARG A 791 -3.29 25.69 14.80
CA ARG A 791 -2.02 25.63 15.54
C ARG A 791 -1.30 24.31 15.33
N GLN A 792 -2.01 23.18 15.21
CA GLN A 792 -1.39 21.90 14.86
C GLN A 792 -0.74 21.95 13.47
N CYS A 793 -1.41 22.52 12.47
CA CYS A 793 -0.85 22.70 11.13
C CYS A 793 0.46 23.51 11.16
N LEU A 794 0.59 24.48 12.05
CA LEU A 794 1.80 25.29 12.21
C LEU A 794 2.87 24.56 13.03
N ASN A 795 2.49 23.99 14.18
CA ASN A 795 3.38 23.28 15.11
C ASN A 795 4.15 22.15 14.41
N ASN A 796 3.48 21.39 13.54
CA ASN A 796 4.12 20.26 12.87
C ASN A 796 5.33 20.65 12.03
N PHE A 797 5.38 21.90 11.54
CA PHE A 797 6.42 22.39 10.64
C PHE A 797 7.20 23.57 11.21
N ALA A 798 7.14 23.80 12.53
CA ALA A 798 7.74 24.96 13.18
C ALA A 798 9.28 25.06 13.01
N ASP A 799 9.92 23.93 12.68
CA ASP A 799 11.36 23.82 12.42
C ASP A 799 11.70 23.60 10.94
N ASN A 800 10.71 23.64 10.05
CA ASN A 800 10.89 23.56 8.60
C ASN A 800 10.84 24.95 7.97
N ASN A 801 11.53 25.11 6.85
CA ASN A 801 11.50 26.36 6.08
C ASN A 801 10.85 26.18 4.69
N GLY A 802 10.68 24.95 4.22
CA GLY A 802 10.12 24.59 2.92
C GLY A 802 8.61 24.40 2.86
N VAL A 803 7.85 24.98 3.77
CA VAL A 803 6.39 24.79 3.87
C VAL A 803 5.65 26.10 3.63
N ILE A 804 4.74 26.10 2.65
CA ILE A 804 3.78 27.18 2.40
C ILE A 804 2.44 26.77 3.00
N GLN A 805 1.94 27.54 3.96
CA GLN A 805 0.63 27.31 4.58
C GLN A 805 -0.46 28.04 3.78
N LEU A 806 -1.45 27.30 3.30
CA LEU A 806 -2.65 27.84 2.65
C LEU A 806 -3.88 27.45 3.47
N THR A 807 -4.92 28.28 3.42
CA THR A 807 -6.14 28.04 4.22
C THR A 807 -6.81 26.72 3.81
N SER A 808 -7.14 26.53 2.54
CA SER A 808 -7.81 25.31 2.09
C SER A 808 -7.61 25.05 0.62
N SER A 809 -7.56 23.78 0.25
CA SER A 809 -7.86 23.38 -1.13
C SER A 809 -9.31 23.71 -1.43
N GLU A 810 -9.55 24.25 -2.61
CA GLU A 810 -10.83 24.82 -3.07
C GLU A 810 -11.46 25.87 -2.14
N TYR A 811 -10.68 26.79 -1.53
CA TYR A 811 -11.26 27.84 -0.68
C TYR A 811 -12.08 28.89 -1.45
N THR A 812 -13.40 28.73 -1.42
CA THR A 812 -14.39 29.75 -1.83
C THR A 812 -15.24 30.23 -0.65
N GLY A 813 -14.75 29.98 0.57
CA GLY A 813 -15.39 30.32 1.83
C GLY A 813 -15.42 31.83 2.12
N PRO A 814 -15.96 32.23 3.28
CA PRO A 814 -16.19 33.62 3.61
C PRO A 814 -14.93 34.34 4.09
N LEU A 815 -14.94 35.68 4.01
CA LEU A 815 -13.83 36.54 4.45
C LEU A 815 -13.50 36.39 5.94
N HIS A 816 -14.52 36.32 6.80
CA HIS A 816 -14.33 36.34 8.25
C HIS A 816 -13.54 35.12 8.76
N PHE A 817 -13.58 34.00 8.04
CA PHE A 817 -12.81 32.82 8.43
C PHE A 817 -11.34 32.94 8.05
N ILE A 818 -10.99 33.57 6.92
CA ILE A 818 -9.58 33.90 6.61
C ILE A 818 -9.04 34.89 7.64
N GLN A 819 -9.85 35.88 8.03
CA GLN A 819 -9.48 36.82 9.10
C GLN A 819 -9.15 36.09 10.40
N PHE A 820 -10.04 35.19 10.84
CA PHE A 820 -9.80 34.33 12.00
C PHE A 820 -8.55 33.45 11.85
N TRP A 821 -8.35 32.84 10.68
CA TRP A 821 -7.19 31.99 10.40
C TRP A 821 -5.87 32.74 10.55
N ILE A 822 -5.78 33.96 9.99
CA ILE A 822 -4.61 34.84 10.13
C ILE A 822 -4.44 35.30 11.57
N ASP A 823 -5.54 35.62 12.28
CA ASP A 823 -5.47 36.06 13.67
C ASP A 823 -4.91 34.94 14.58
N VAL A 824 -5.29 33.68 14.35
CA VAL A 824 -4.72 32.52 15.06
C VAL A 824 -3.24 32.29 14.73
N ILE A 825 -2.83 32.49 13.47
CA ILE A 825 -1.41 32.45 13.08
C ILE A 825 -0.63 33.54 13.82
N LYS A 826 -1.15 34.76 13.85
CA LYS A 826 -0.55 35.89 14.57
C LYS A 826 -0.39 35.60 16.06
N GLU A 827 -1.40 35.01 16.69
CA GLU A 827 -1.30 34.52 18.08
C GLU A 827 -0.18 33.48 18.21
N TRP A 828 -0.15 32.49 17.32
CA TRP A 828 0.85 31.42 17.36
C TRP A 828 2.29 31.94 17.19
N GLU A 829 2.54 32.85 16.25
CA GLU A 829 3.87 33.45 16.06
C GLU A 829 4.29 34.26 17.28
N LYS A 830 3.34 34.98 17.90
CA LYS A 830 3.57 35.71 19.14
C LYS A 830 3.91 34.77 20.30
N ASP A 831 3.16 33.70 20.47
CA ASP A 831 3.31 32.76 21.60
C ASP A 831 4.59 31.92 21.49
N THR A 832 4.97 31.53 20.27
CA THR A 832 6.08 30.59 20.03
C THR A 832 7.38 31.25 19.61
N GLY A 833 7.33 32.50 19.11
CA GLY A 833 8.46 33.18 18.48
C GLY A 833 8.87 32.58 17.13
N LYS A 834 8.12 31.61 16.61
CA LYS A 834 8.37 30.97 15.32
C LYS A 834 7.63 31.71 14.20
N LYS A 835 8.09 31.52 12.96
CA LYS A 835 7.51 32.10 11.75
C LYS A 835 7.13 30.98 10.79
N ALA A 836 6.00 31.13 10.12
CA ALA A 836 5.57 30.25 9.04
C ALA A 836 5.41 31.06 7.76
N LEU A 837 5.67 30.45 6.59
CA LEU A 837 5.41 31.12 5.32
C LEU A 837 3.92 30.99 4.98
N ILE A 838 3.21 32.11 4.99
CA ILE A 838 1.77 32.15 4.83
C ILE A 838 1.41 32.60 3.40
N GLY A 839 0.64 31.76 2.71
CA GLY A 839 0.07 32.09 1.41
C GLY A 839 -1.42 32.44 1.50
N LEU A 840 -1.86 33.37 0.65
CA LEU A 840 -3.26 33.77 0.50
C LEU A 840 -3.80 33.23 -0.84
N SER A 841 -4.66 32.21 -0.77
CA SER A 841 -5.34 31.61 -1.93
C SER A 841 -6.85 31.63 -1.69
N ALA A 842 -7.56 32.56 -2.33
CA ALA A 842 -8.99 32.78 -2.15
C ALA A 842 -9.63 33.40 -3.41
N THR A 843 -10.94 33.59 -3.39
CA THR A 843 -11.64 34.40 -4.40
C THR A 843 -11.13 35.85 -4.37
N LYS A 844 -11.24 36.55 -5.50
CA LYS A 844 -10.63 37.89 -5.67
C LYS A 844 -11.09 38.90 -4.62
N ASP A 845 -12.39 38.91 -4.31
CA ASP A 845 -13.00 39.80 -3.32
C ASP A 845 -12.42 39.59 -1.92
N VAL A 846 -12.28 38.32 -1.50
CA VAL A 846 -11.71 37.95 -0.20
C VAL A 846 -10.20 38.26 -0.17
N GLN A 847 -9.47 37.90 -1.23
CA GLN A 847 -8.04 38.18 -1.37
C GLN A 847 -7.75 39.68 -1.26
N ASP A 848 -8.47 40.50 -2.01
CA ASP A 848 -8.28 41.95 -2.03
C ASP A 848 -8.67 42.60 -0.70
N ALA A 849 -9.73 42.11 -0.04
CA ALA A 849 -10.11 42.59 1.29
C ALA A 849 -9.04 42.31 2.36
N ILE A 850 -8.42 41.13 2.35
CA ILE A 850 -7.31 40.82 3.27
C ILE A 850 -6.08 41.67 2.98
N LEU A 851 -5.74 41.86 1.71
CA LEU A 851 -4.58 42.67 1.30
C LEU A 851 -4.77 44.17 1.59
N ALA A 852 -6.00 44.65 1.66
CA ALA A 852 -6.33 46.02 2.09
C ALA A 852 -6.25 46.22 3.62
N ASP A 853 -6.38 45.16 4.42
CA ASP A 853 -6.21 45.20 5.87
C ASP A 853 -4.72 45.08 6.24
N ALA A 854 -4.06 46.22 6.45
CA ALA A 854 -2.62 46.27 6.75
C ALA A 854 -2.20 45.38 7.94
N ASN A 855 -3.07 45.18 8.94
CA ASN A 855 -2.75 44.37 10.12
C ASN A 855 -2.63 42.89 9.80
N ARG A 856 -3.43 42.39 8.86
CA ARG A 856 -3.45 40.98 8.43
C ARG A 856 -2.56 40.76 7.21
N ALA A 857 -2.54 41.71 6.28
CA ALA A 857 -1.65 41.69 5.12
C ALA A 857 -0.17 41.59 5.52
N ALA A 858 0.23 42.11 6.69
CA ALA A 858 1.59 41.98 7.21
C ALA A 858 2.02 40.52 7.49
N PHE A 859 1.07 39.59 7.65
CA PHE A 859 1.31 38.17 7.89
C PHE A 859 1.19 37.33 6.61
N ILE A 860 1.01 37.95 5.44
CA ILE A 860 0.96 37.24 4.15
C ILE A 860 2.30 37.39 3.44
N ASP A 861 2.98 36.28 3.16
CA ASP A 861 4.25 36.27 2.43
C ASP A 861 4.05 36.04 0.93
N LEU A 862 3.02 35.27 0.57
CA LEU A 862 2.74 34.85 -0.79
C LEU A 862 1.27 35.07 -1.17
N ILE A 863 1.02 35.55 -2.38
CA ILE A 863 -0.32 35.72 -2.96
C ILE A 863 -0.49 34.67 -4.06
N ASP A 864 -1.53 33.84 -3.98
CA ASP A 864 -1.84 32.82 -4.98
C ASP A 864 -3.10 33.18 -5.77
N ILE A 865 -2.92 33.46 -7.06
CA ILE A 865 -4.02 33.72 -7.99
C ILE A 865 -4.56 32.37 -8.48
N ARG A 866 -5.59 31.85 -7.82
CA ARG A 866 -6.16 30.50 -8.08
C ARG A 866 -7.64 30.51 -8.47
N TYR A 867 -8.48 31.18 -7.69
CA TYR A 867 -9.94 31.12 -7.84
C TYR A 867 -10.53 32.28 -8.65
N TRP A 868 -9.67 33.01 -9.36
CA TRP A 868 -10.03 34.08 -10.26
C TRP A 868 -8.93 34.24 -11.32
N HIS A 869 -9.28 34.77 -12.49
CA HIS A 869 -8.30 35.10 -13.54
C HIS A 869 -8.84 36.16 -14.51
N TYR A 870 -7.94 36.86 -15.19
CA TYR A 870 -8.32 37.64 -16.37
C TYR A 870 -8.52 36.72 -17.57
N GLN A 871 -9.65 36.85 -18.24
CA GLN A 871 -10.00 36.10 -19.44
C GLN A 871 -9.32 36.71 -20.65
N GLN A 872 -9.22 35.97 -21.76
CA GLN A 872 -8.57 36.42 -23.00
C GLN A 872 -9.13 37.75 -23.55
N ASP A 873 -10.40 38.06 -23.30
CA ASP A 873 -11.03 39.33 -23.68
C ASP A 873 -10.75 40.50 -22.72
N GLY A 874 -9.93 40.27 -21.70
CA GLY A 874 -9.52 41.25 -20.68
C GLY A 874 -10.48 41.43 -19.51
N THR A 875 -11.65 40.78 -19.53
CA THR A 875 -12.60 40.78 -18.41
C THR A 875 -12.15 39.85 -17.29
N ALA A 876 -12.59 40.09 -16.05
CA ALA A 876 -12.24 39.23 -14.92
C ALA A 876 -13.28 38.13 -14.70
N TYR A 877 -12.84 36.88 -14.60
CA TYR A 877 -13.57 35.83 -13.91
C TYR A 877 -13.22 35.92 -12.43
N ALA A 878 -14.17 36.42 -11.62
CA ALA A 878 -13.96 36.69 -10.20
C ALA A 878 -15.23 36.34 -9.40
N PRO A 879 -15.52 35.04 -9.20
CA PRO A 879 -16.64 34.63 -8.36
C PRO A 879 -16.44 35.11 -6.92
N LEU A 880 -17.53 35.36 -6.18
CA LEU A 880 -17.48 35.88 -4.82
C LEU A 880 -17.27 34.78 -3.77
N GLY A 881 -16.56 35.12 -2.71
CA GLY A 881 -16.39 34.26 -1.54
C GLY A 881 -17.66 34.18 -0.70
N GLY A 882 -17.75 33.16 0.16
CA GLY A 882 -18.85 33.00 1.11
C GLY A 882 -20.19 32.58 0.51
N GLN A 883 -20.25 32.29 -0.79
CA GLN A 883 -21.48 31.82 -1.47
C GLN A 883 -21.70 30.30 -1.39
N SER A 884 -20.82 29.57 -0.69
CA SER A 884 -20.94 28.12 -0.49
C SER A 884 -20.99 27.28 -1.79
N LEU A 885 -20.28 27.72 -2.83
CA LEU A 885 -20.18 27.01 -4.12
C LEU A 885 -18.77 26.50 -4.37
N ALA A 886 -18.66 25.24 -4.79
CA ALA A 886 -17.39 24.69 -5.26
C ALA A 886 -16.91 25.41 -6.54
N PRO A 887 -15.59 25.49 -6.80
CA PRO A 887 -15.04 26.11 -8.02
C PRO A 887 -15.69 25.58 -9.30
N ARG A 888 -15.97 24.26 -9.35
CA ARG A 888 -16.68 23.64 -10.49
C ARG A 888 -18.13 24.12 -10.63
N GLN A 889 -18.82 24.37 -9.53
CA GLN A 889 -20.19 24.90 -9.55
C GLN A 889 -20.20 26.36 -10.01
N GLN A 890 -19.24 27.18 -9.54
CA GLN A 890 -19.04 28.55 -10.03
C GLN A 890 -18.73 28.56 -11.52
N ALA A 891 -17.81 27.72 -12.00
CA ALA A 891 -17.47 27.63 -13.42
C ALA A 891 -18.69 27.30 -14.31
N ARG A 892 -19.64 26.48 -13.84
CA ARG A 892 -20.88 26.21 -14.57
C ARG A 892 -21.81 27.43 -14.67
N GLN A 893 -21.84 28.29 -13.65
CA GLN A 893 -22.69 29.48 -13.63
C GLN A 893 -22.08 30.61 -14.46
N PHE A 894 -20.80 30.91 -14.22
CA PHE A 894 -20.10 32.03 -14.84
C PHE A 894 -19.54 31.71 -16.23
N LYS A 895 -19.41 30.42 -16.58
CA LYS A 895 -18.89 29.93 -17.88
C LYS A 895 -17.56 30.61 -18.26
N PRO A 896 -16.52 30.49 -17.42
CA PRO A 896 -15.26 31.19 -17.64
C PRO A 896 -14.64 30.77 -18.97
N LYS A 897 -14.07 31.76 -19.65
CA LYS A 897 -13.27 31.61 -20.87
C LYS A 897 -11.81 31.37 -20.49
N LYS A 898 -11.06 30.87 -21.48
CA LYS A 898 -9.61 30.69 -21.38
C LYS A 898 -8.90 32.01 -21.12
N THR A 899 -7.80 31.96 -20.39
CA THR A 899 -6.85 33.07 -20.25
C THR A 899 -5.87 33.17 -21.45
N SER A 900 -4.97 34.15 -21.43
CA SER A 900 -3.85 34.29 -22.39
C SER A 900 -2.53 34.64 -21.69
N PHE A 901 -1.41 34.62 -22.42
CA PHE A 901 -0.10 35.00 -21.88
C PHE A 901 -0.13 36.42 -21.29
N GLU A 902 -0.68 37.38 -22.04
CA GLU A 902 -0.79 38.79 -21.66
C GLU A 902 -1.61 38.94 -20.37
N GLN A 903 -2.68 38.16 -20.22
CA GLN A 903 -3.61 38.27 -19.09
C GLN A 903 -3.07 37.60 -17.83
N VAL A 904 -2.34 36.49 -17.96
CA VAL A 904 -1.58 35.91 -16.83
C VAL A 904 -0.45 36.85 -16.41
N TYR A 905 0.31 37.40 -17.37
CA TYR A 905 1.35 38.39 -17.07
C TYR A 905 0.75 39.59 -16.33
N ARG A 906 -0.37 40.14 -16.83
CA ARG A 906 -1.11 41.25 -16.18
C ARG A 906 -1.54 40.89 -14.77
N ALA A 907 -2.16 39.72 -14.56
CA ALA A 907 -2.65 39.30 -13.25
C ALA A 907 -1.51 39.23 -12.23
N VAL A 908 -0.40 38.58 -12.57
CA VAL A 908 0.75 38.43 -11.67
C VAL A 908 1.44 39.77 -11.45
N ARG A 909 1.69 40.55 -12.51
CA ARG A 909 2.37 41.84 -12.46
C ARG A 909 1.61 42.86 -11.61
N GLU A 910 0.28 42.89 -11.74
CA GLU A 910 -0.58 43.79 -10.97
C GLU A 910 -0.37 43.62 -9.45
N TYR A 911 -0.36 42.38 -8.96
CA TYR A 911 -0.14 42.12 -7.54
C TYR A 911 1.33 42.28 -7.14
N ARG A 912 2.25 41.90 -8.04
CA ARG A 912 3.69 42.06 -7.80
C ARG A 912 4.08 43.52 -7.60
N ASP A 913 3.43 44.44 -8.31
CA ASP A 913 3.68 45.88 -8.22
C ASP A 913 2.99 46.52 -7.02
N LYS A 914 1.73 46.16 -6.76
CA LYS A 914 0.96 46.72 -5.63
C LYS A 914 1.53 46.30 -4.28
N PHE A 915 2.04 45.07 -4.16
CA PHE A 915 2.44 44.49 -2.87
C PHE A 915 3.94 44.16 -2.86
N ALA A 916 4.76 45.21 -2.84
CA ALA A 916 6.21 45.09 -2.74
C ALA A 916 6.61 44.30 -1.47
N GLY A 917 7.40 43.23 -1.66
CA GLY A 917 7.86 42.36 -0.56
C GLY A 917 7.09 41.06 -0.42
N LYS A 918 6.00 40.85 -1.18
CA LYS A 918 5.29 39.57 -1.24
C LYS A 918 5.64 38.81 -2.52
N ALA A 919 5.74 37.49 -2.43
CA ALA A 919 5.81 36.64 -3.60
C ALA A 919 4.42 36.50 -4.25
N VAL A 920 4.38 36.28 -5.56
CA VAL A 920 3.12 36.02 -6.29
C VAL A 920 3.24 34.67 -6.99
N MET A 921 2.26 33.79 -6.78
CA MET A 921 2.09 32.52 -7.47
C MET A 921 0.81 32.58 -8.32
N TYR A 922 0.80 31.84 -9.42
CA TYR A 922 -0.40 31.68 -10.25
C TYR A 922 -0.77 30.20 -10.34
N SER A 923 -1.99 29.87 -9.93
CA SER A 923 -2.56 28.52 -9.93
C SER A 923 -3.93 28.45 -10.61
N GLY A 924 -4.33 29.54 -11.28
CA GLY A 924 -5.59 29.65 -12.00
C GLY A 924 -5.57 28.93 -13.35
N ASP A 925 -6.47 29.34 -14.24
CA ASP A 925 -6.65 28.72 -15.57
C ASP A 925 -5.32 28.61 -16.33
N ASN A 926 -5.02 27.41 -16.84
CA ASN A 926 -3.88 27.11 -17.72
C ASN A 926 -2.48 27.45 -17.14
N TYR A 927 -2.32 27.46 -15.80
CA TYR A 927 -1.07 27.81 -15.14
C TYR A 927 0.14 26.97 -15.58
N ASP A 928 -0.11 25.71 -15.94
CA ASP A 928 0.87 24.71 -16.35
C ASP A 928 1.48 25.03 -17.72
N ASN A 929 0.71 25.64 -18.63
CA ASN A 929 1.20 25.99 -19.97
C ASN A 929 1.66 27.45 -20.09
N LEU A 930 1.43 28.29 -19.07
CA LEU A 930 1.73 29.73 -19.10
C LEU A 930 2.83 30.14 -18.11
N GLY A 931 3.74 29.22 -17.77
CA GLY A 931 4.81 29.47 -16.81
C GLY A 931 5.72 30.65 -17.16
N TRP A 932 6.04 30.87 -18.43
CA TRP A 932 6.83 32.04 -18.84
C TRP A 932 6.09 33.37 -18.61
N ALA A 933 4.77 33.43 -18.72
CA ALA A 933 4.00 34.63 -18.40
C ALA A 933 4.11 34.95 -16.91
N VAL A 934 4.01 33.93 -16.06
CA VAL A 934 4.17 34.02 -14.60
C VAL A 934 5.60 34.48 -14.26
N PHE A 935 6.61 33.81 -14.79
CA PHE A 935 8.02 34.13 -14.53
C PHE A 935 8.36 35.55 -14.96
N MET A 936 8.01 35.94 -16.19
CA MET A 936 8.34 37.27 -16.71
C MET A 936 7.60 38.38 -15.96
N ALA A 937 6.43 38.11 -15.38
CA ALA A 937 5.70 39.03 -14.51
C ALA A 937 6.26 39.11 -13.07
N GLY A 938 7.32 38.37 -12.76
CA GLY A 938 7.94 38.34 -11.44
C GLY A 938 7.28 37.35 -10.47
N GLY A 939 6.55 36.36 -11.00
CA GLY A 939 5.86 35.34 -10.22
C GLY A 939 6.73 34.10 -9.97
N SER A 940 6.59 33.53 -8.78
CA SER A 940 7.34 32.37 -8.28
C SER A 940 6.62 31.05 -8.55
N LEU A 941 7.34 29.93 -8.43
CA LEU A 941 6.84 28.58 -8.76
C LEU A 941 6.29 28.49 -10.19
N ALA A 942 6.87 29.29 -11.08
CA ALA A 942 6.53 29.32 -12.48
C ALA A 942 6.95 28.01 -13.17
N ASN A 943 6.06 27.45 -13.99
CA ASN A 943 6.33 26.23 -14.74
C ASN A 943 7.18 26.52 -15.99
N ILE A 944 8.48 26.77 -15.79
CA ILE A 944 9.48 26.88 -16.87
C ILE A 944 10.42 25.68 -16.83
N PRO A 945 11.04 25.28 -17.97
CA PRO A 945 11.98 24.17 -17.98
C PRO A 945 13.25 24.47 -17.17
N VAL A 946 14.02 23.42 -16.86
CA VAL A 946 15.37 23.57 -16.29
C VAL A 946 16.22 24.38 -17.26
N MET A 947 16.77 25.50 -16.78
CA MET A 947 17.62 26.36 -17.59
C MET A 947 19.04 25.80 -17.64
N ALA A 948 19.62 25.68 -18.84
CA ALA A 948 20.95 25.09 -19.05
C ALA A 948 22.11 25.86 -18.36
N ASP A 949 21.88 27.10 -17.94
CA ASP A 949 22.81 27.87 -17.12
C ASP A 949 22.13 28.23 -15.79
N ALA A 950 22.56 27.60 -14.70
CA ALA A 950 21.99 27.82 -13.35
C ALA A 950 22.11 29.28 -12.87
N GLY A 951 23.04 30.05 -13.43
CA GLY A 951 23.17 31.48 -13.16
C GLY A 951 21.96 32.30 -13.63
N PHE A 952 21.16 31.78 -14.58
CA PHE A 952 19.95 32.44 -15.09
C PHE A 952 18.93 32.69 -13.98
N ILE A 953 18.58 31.63 -13.25
CA ILE A 953 17.59 31.65 -12.17
C ILE A 953 18.12 32.43 -10.96
N THR A 954 19.44 32.38 -10.71
CA THR A 954 20.08 33.19 -9.68
C THR A 954 20.03 34.68 -10.00
N ALA A 955 20.27 35.04 -11.27
CA ALA A 955 20.20 36.43 -11.71
C ALA A 955 18.77 36.97 -11.62
N ALA A 956 17.76 36.16 -11.94
CA ALA A 956 16.35 36.54 -11.88
C ALA A 956 15.90 36.99 -10.49
N ALA A 957 16.43 36.41 -9.40
CA ALA A 957 16.11 36.79 -8.02
C ALA A 957 16.39 38.28 -7.72
N ALA A 958 17.38 38.88 -8.40
CA ALA A 958 17.73 40.30 -8.27
C ALA A 958 16.98 41.20 -9.27
N MET A 959 16.12 40.64 -10.12
CA MET A 959 15.42 41.39 -11.17
C MET A 959 13.97 41.71 -10.77
N LYS A 960 13.45 42.77 -11.36
CA LYS A 960 12.03 43.14 -11.30
C LYS A 960 11.45 43.24 -12.72
N PRO A 961 10.16 42.97 -12.92
CA PRO A 961 9.54 43.19 -14.22
C PRO A 961 9.51 44.68 -14.56
N VAL A 962 9.56 44.98 -15.85
CA VAL A 962 9.37 46.31 -16.47
C VAL A 962 8.69 46.13 -17.82
N ASP A 963 8.14 47.21 -18.35
CA ASP A 963 7.53 47.19 -19.68
C ASP A 963 8.57 46.84 -20.76
N GLY A 964 8.15 46.01 -21.72
CA GLY A 964 8.97 45.67 -22.87
C GLY A 964 9.24 46.89 -23.75
N SER A 965 10.35 46.88 -24.49
CA SER A 965 10.69 47.96 -25.42
C SER A 965 9.79 47.96 -26.67
N ILE A 966 9.14 46.84 -26.97
CA ILE A 966 8.20 46.65 -28.07
C ILE A 966 7.00 45.81 -27.62
N LYS A 967 5.92 45.81 -28.41
CA LYS A 967 4.72 45.01 -28.15
C LYS A 967 5.06 43.51 -28.11
N GLU A 968 4.41 42.76 -27.21
CA GLU A 968 4.61 41.30 -27.03
C GLU A 968 6.05 40.91 -26.65
N GLN A 969 6.79 41.84 -26.07
CA GLN A 969 8.05 41.60 -25.40
C GLN A 969 7.89 41.83 -23.90
N TYR A 970 8.40 40.91 -23.09
CA TYR A 970 8.32 40.96 -21.64
C TYR A 970 9.73 41.00 -21.06
N THR A 971 9.99 41.84 -20.06
CA THR A 971 11.36 42.12 -19.60
C THR A 971 11.47 42.12 -18.08
N LEU A 972 12.41 41.33 -17.57
CA LEU A 972 12.92 41.42 -16.21
C LEU A 972 14.24 42.19 -16.25
N THR A 973 14.47 43.10 -15.29
CA THR A 973 15.70 43.88 -15.22
C THR A 973 16.23 44.00 -13.79
N ASN A 974 17.55 43.89 -13.67
CA ASN A 974 18.33 44.47 -12.60
C ASN A 974 19.04 45.69 -13.21
N ALA A 975 18.45 46.87 -13.04
CA ALA A 975 18.82 48.08 -13.73
C ALA A 975 20.35 48.31 -13.74
N GLY A 976 20.93 48.42 -14.93
CA GLY A 976 22.38 48.64 -15.09
C GLY A 976 23.26 47.38 -15.06
N ASN A 977 22.72 46.23 -14.66
CA ASN A 977 23.48 45.00 -14.41
C ASN A 977 23.08 43.83 -15.31
N GLY A 978 21.77 43.61 -15.53
CA GLY A 978 21.31 42.50 -16.37
C GLY A 978 19.82 42.54 -16.70
N TYR A 979 19.45 41.80 -17.74
CA TYR A 979 18.11 41.75 -18.30
C TYR A 979 17.78 40.32 -18.72
N ILE A 980 16.55 39.90 -18.49
CA ILE A 980 15.98 38.69 -19.11
C ILE A 980 14.80 39.17 -19.96
N ILE A 981 14.77 38.77 -21.22
CA ILE A 981 13.77 39.22 -22.18
C ILE A 981 13.14 38.00 -22.85
N TYR A 982 11.82 37.90 -22.78
CA TYR A 982 11.03 36.93 -23.52
C TYR A 982 10.36 37.65 -24.69
N GLY A 983 10.39 37.05 -25.89
CA GLY A 983 9.70 37.58 -27.06
C GLY A 983 9.48 36.51 -28.13
N ASN A 984 8.55 36.78 -29.04
CA ASN A 984 8.22 35.88 -30.16
C ASN A 984 8.89 36.28 -31.49
N ASN A 985 9.56 37.43 -31.52
CA ASN A 985 10.19 38.03 -32.68
C ASN A 985 11.60 38.52 -32.31
N ASP A 986 12.23 39.33 -33.16
CA ASP A 986 13.41 40.11 -32.79
C ASP A 986 13.11 40.91 -31.52
N ILE A 987 14.09 40.99 -30.62
CA ILE A 987 13.94 41.67 -29.33
C ILE A 987 14.73 42.97 -29.31
N GLN A 988 14.27 43.92 -28.51
CA GLN A 988 14.94 45.20 -28.31
C GLN A 988 15.21 45.44 -26.83
N VAL A 989 16.42 45.88 -26.50
CA VAL A 989 16.79 46.28 -25.14
C VAL A 989 17.26 47.74 -25.14
N ASN A 990 16.68 48.55 -24.27
CA ASN A 990 17.10 49.93 -24.08
C ASN A 990 18.29 50.00 -23.09
N LEU A 991 19.51 50.11 -23.62
CA LEU A 991 20.74 50.29 -22.84
C LEU A 991 21.29 51.72 -22.92
N THR A 992 20.48 52.70 -23.33
CA THR A 992 20.93 54.08 -23.62
C THR A 992 21.65 54.72 -22.43
N ASN A 993 21.16 54.49 -21.22
CA ASN A 993 21.72 55.05 -19.98
C ASN A 993 22.66 54.07 -19.24
N VAL A 994 23.09 52.99 -19.90
CA VAL A 994 23.88 51.93 -19.27
C VAL A 994 25.11 51.63 -20.13
N PRO A 995 26.23 52.38 -19.96
CA PRO A 995 27.45 52.14 -20.72
C PRO A 995 28.15 50.85 -20.25
N GLY A 996 28.85 50.20 -21.17
CA GLY A 996 29.65 48.99 -20.87
C GLY A 996 29.48 47.89 -21.91
N ALA A 997 30.21 46.79 -21.72
CA ALA A 997 30.05 45.57 -22.50
C ALA A 997 29.04 44.64 -21.82
N PHE A 998 28.20 43.99 -22.63
CA PHE A 998 27.24 42.99 -22.19
C PHE A 998 27.41 41.72 -23.01
N ARG A 999 27.04 40.60 -22.40
CA ARG A 999 26.96 39.27 -23.02
C ARG A 999 25.50 38.88 -23.15
N VAL A 1000 25.13 38.32 -24.29
CA VAL A 1000 23.77 37.83 -24.57
C VAL A 1000 23.83 36.32 -24.75
N LYS A 1001 23.06 35.61 -23.94
CA LYS A 1001 22.84 34.18 -24.07
C LYS A 1001 21.38 33.92 -24.41
N TRP A 1002 21.15 33.18 -25.48
CA TRP A 1002 19.80 32.82 -25.93
C TRP A 1002 19.40 31.45 -25.41
N PHE A 1003 18.13 31.28 -25.08
CA PHE A 1003 17.55 30.03 -24.64
C PHE A 1003 16.26 29.73 -25.40
N ASP A 1004 16.03 28.45 -25.63
CA ASP A 1004 14.74 27.93 -26.06
C ASP A 1004 13.78 27.90 -24.86
N PRO A 1005 12.65 28.63 -24.88
CA PRO A 1005 11.71 28.64 -23.77
C PRO A 1005 11.07 27.28 -23.49
N ALA A 1006 10.99 26.38 -24.47
CA ALA A 1006 10.35 25.08 -24.30
C ALA A 1006 11.28 24.05 -23.63
N THR A 1007 12.59 24.17 -23.83
CA THR A 1007 13.58 23.17 -23.36
C THR A 1007 14.60 23.73 -22.37
N GLY A 1008 14.73 25.05 -22.26
CA GLY A 1008 15.75 25.71 -21.43
C GLY A 1008 17.18 25.59 -21.99
N HIS A 1009 17.36 24.99 -23.17
CA HIS A 1009 18.66 24.81 -23.82
C HIS A 1009 19.18 26.09 -24.46
N VAL A 1010 20.51 26.25 -24.48
CA VAL A 1010 21.19 27.38 -25.11
C VAL A 1010 21.02 27.31 -26.63
N ILE A 1011 20.67 28.43 -27.25
CA ILE A 1011 20.62 28.60 -28.70
C ILE A 1011 21.88 29.35 -29.15
N GLY A 1012 22.64 28.74 -30.07
CA GLY A 1012 23.80 29.40 -30.68
C GLY A 1012 24.94 29.68 -29.71
N LYS A 1013 25.82 30.61 -30.10
CA LYS A 1013 26.96 31.06 -29.28
C LYS A 1013 26.59 32.34 -28.52
N GLU A 1014 27.23 32.56 -27.38
CA GLU A 1014 27.09 33.82 -26.62
C GLU A 1014 27.57 35.02 -27.46
N GLU A 1015 26.74 36.05 -27.55
CA GLU A 1015 27.02 37.27 -28.31
C GLU A 1015 27.52 38.38 -27.37
N LYS A 1016 28.30 39.32 -27.91
CA LYS A 1016 28.73 40.53 -27.17
C LYS A 1016 28.05 41.76 -27.76
N ILE A 1017 27.47 42.58 -26.90
CA ILE A 1017 26.88 43.87 -27.28
C ILE A 1017 27.44 45.01 -26.44
N ARG A 1018 27.32 46.24 -26.95
CA ARG A 1018 27.78 47.46 -26.28
C ARG A 1018 26.57 48.29 -25.85
N GLY A 1019 26.53 48.65 -24.57
CA GLY A 1019 25.56 49.57 -24.01
C GLY A 1019 25.80 51.03 -24.42
N GLY A 1020 24.97 51.94 -23.92
CA GLY A 1020 24.95 53.36 -24.32
C GLY A 1020 24.02 53.67 -25.51
N LYS A 1021 23.23 52.69 -25.97
CA LYS A 1021 22.24 52.84 -27.03
C LYS A 1021 21.12 51.80 -26.90
N VAL A 1022 20.06 51.97 -27.67
CA VAL A 1022 19.08 50.90 -27.89
C VAL A 1022 19.71 49.82 -28.77
N VAL A 1023 19.60 48.56 -28.37
CA VAL A 1023 20.16 47.41 -29.10
C VAL A 1023 19.03 46.50 -29.56
N SER A 1024 18.96 46.25 -30.87
CA SER A 1024 18.08 45.25 -31.46
C SER A 1024 18.86 43.95 -31.67
N LEU A 1025 18.30 42.84 -31.21
CA LEU A 1025 18.90 41.51 -31.28
C LEU A 1025 18.03 40.62 -32.16
N LYS A 1026 18.64 40.02 -33.18
CA LYS A 1026 17.92 39.22 -34.18
C LYS A 1026 17.60 37.84 -33.63
N ASN A 1027 16.33 37.45 -33.67
CA ASN A 1027 15.88 36.13 -33.28
C ASN A 1027 16.20 35.13 -34.41
N VAL A 1028 17.27 34.36 -34.22
CA VAL A 1028 17.76 33.39 -35.22
C VAL A 1028 16.99 32.07 -35.24
N LYS A 1029 16.16 31.78 -34.23
CA LYS A 1029 15.37 30.54 -34.13
C LYS A 1029 14.04 30.64 -34.89
N GLY A 1030 13.42 31.83 -34.88
CA GLY A 1030 12.02 32.01 -35.26
C GLY A 1030 11.07 31.51 -34.16
N GLY A 1031 10.02 32.28 -33.86
CA GLY A 1031 9.10 31.99 -32.74
C GLY A 1031 9.66 32.39 -31.38
N SER A 1032 9.14 31.82 -30.30
CA SER A 1032 9.47 32.23 -28.92
C SER A 1032 10.94 31.96 -28.54
N VAL A 1033 11.58 32.96 -27.93
CA VAL A 1033 12.96 32.96 -27.44
C VAL A 1033 13.09 33.68 -26.10
N VAL A 1034 14.09 33.29 -25.31
CA VAL A 1034 14.52 34.03 -24.11
C VAL A 1034 15.96 34.50 -24.29
N ALA A 1035 16.21 35.80 -24.14
CA ALA A 1035 17.56 36.34 -24.08
C ALA A 1035 17.91 36.74 -22.65
N TRP A 1036 19.04 36.24 -22.18
CA TRP A 1036 19.67 36.70 -20.94
C TRP A 1036 20.87 37.57 -21.25
N ILE A 1037 20.74 38.85 -20.91
CA ILE A 1037 21.73 39.90 -21.15
C ILE A 1037 22.38 40.23 -19.81
N ARG A 1038 23.70 40.06 -19.71
CA ARG A 1038 24.44 40.29 -18.46
C ARG A 1038 25.66 41.14 -18.71
N LYS A 1039 25.99 42.03 -17.77
CA LYS A 1039 27.20 42.86 -17.85
C LYS A 1039 28.42 41.94 -17.91
N GLY A 1040 29.31 42.21 -18.88
CA GLY A 1040 30.30 41.27 -19.40
C GLY A 1040 31.63 41.23 -18.69
#